data_AF-B4IFY4-F1
#
_entry.id   AF-B4IFY4-F1
#
_cell.length_a   1.000
_cell.length_b   1.000
_cell.length_c   1.000
_cell.angle_alpha   90.00
_cell.angle_beta   90.00
_cell.angle_gamma   90.00
#
_symmetry.space_group_name_H-M   'P 1'
#
loop_
_entity.id
_entity.type
_entity.pdbx_description
1 polymer ?
#
loop_
_entity_poly.entity_id
_entity_poly.type
_entity_poly.pdbx_seq_one_letter_code
_entity_poly.pdbx_strand_id
1 'polypeptide(L)'
;MYRSRVCLNVLKSISIPHGLLLLQLLLLPLSGAFVNETTVFGPEKLQAFKIFDDEQPGQISGRSFICVPLFRIFSLELRHNIRLAPDEFVAVSGDHPALGMWQIEKAVPLKEQDKARTKWYLRVWICASQRFYYRYLIYSKNRQGKRVLRSWEGQRVARMLQTYEIYRSPGLDIFGEAYPDSVGGGFYLERGWLQYEFVIELKFVWQDHIAISGMGSNAKYRLILTPLNLIDDTRIEVSRYAYNQSSFRPQNQRGVRYAQGTVVVFRIYQPLGTYNALRLSIYQGSRDLQLSLGEAYIFPDQIKGSRGILQLPIFASLQNLAIGEITLPYLLVQPMPKVEAGNLRASFHHYWPDNWPTLDVGYRGLGASYFQSSTSLTENTIESYMAVLKAKGDMVQLDVQLTKDYVPVVWHGFGFYTSDRDRSVRDRFDLRFVLIRELTYSELKASRVFILKRWTVQEYTNLNVKDVSQKQRIFPKLSEVFEALPKTLGLLVEVKWPQIMASGVPESTQNLNKNIYVDRILHTTIYHGCGRPLIFASFDADICTMIRLKQHVFPVILMSIGKSQIWDEYMDLRAQSFQQAINFAQSAEILGTALHVENFQNKHQLVNLALDLKQAFFLWGNDLQDEHLLEQFRALDVTGLIYDQMDRFGPSAWKRSEFFRAPQLMELFGAQCVTSGNSTTIPGIKPAKPTIWPKLR
;
A
#
# COMPACT_ATOMS: atom_id res chain seq x y z
N MET A 1 73.98 21.34 -2.93
CA MET A 1 74.43 21.27 -4.35
C MET A 1 73.23 21.52 -5.26
N TYR A 2 73.43 22.04 -6.48
CA TYR A 2 72.47 22.26 -7.61
C TYR A 2 70.96 22.41 -7.27
N ARG A 3 70.34 23.62 -7.30
CA ARG A 3 69.93 24.46 -8.48
C ARG A 3 68.90 23.73 -9.37
N SER A 4 67.78 24.30 -9.84
CA SER A 4 67.31 25.68 -10.17
C SER A 4 65.76 25.64 -10.39
N ARG A 5 64.84 26.64 -10.29
CA ARG A 5 64.70 28.10 -9.98
C ARG A 5 63.20 28.32 -9.59
N VAL A 6 62.70 29.31 -8.82
CA VAL A 6 62.53 30.79 -9.02
C VAL A 6 61.69 31.15 -10.27
N CYS A 7 60.61 31.96 -10.26
CA CYS A 7 59.67 32.56 -9.26
C CYS A 7 58.35 32.91 -10.03
N LEU A 8 57.14 33.16 -9.51
CA LEU A 8 56.59 33.73 -8.24
C LEU A 8 56.49 35.28 -8.22
N ASN A 9 55.29 35.82 -8.53
CA ASN A 9 54.65 37.09 -8.06
C ASN A 9 53.29 37.28 -8.79
N VAL A 10 52.14 37.83 -8.31
CA VAL A 10 51.65 38.50 -7.07
C VAL A 10 51.28 40.00 -7.24
N LEU A 11 49.99 40.31 -6.96
CA LEU A 11 49.35 41.59 -6.54
C LEU A 11 48.90 42.71 -7.54
N LYS A 12 47.82 43.40 -7.07
CA LYS A 12 47.38 44.81 -7.26
C LYS A 12 46.45 45.26 -8.41
N SER A 13 45.18 45.31 -7.99
CA SER A 13 44.02 46.19 -8.29
C SER A 13 44.22 47.73 -8.45
N ILE A 14 43.15 48.40 -8.93
CA ILE A 14 42.79 49.86 -8.98
C ILE A 14 43.69 50.76 -9.90
N SER A 15 43.26 51.85 -10.60
CA SER A 15 42.01 52.67 -10.61
C SER A 15 41.87 53.61 -11.86
N ILE A 16 40.62 53.91 -12.34
CA ILE A 16 40.06 55.26 -12.73
C ILE A 16 40.70 56.01 -13.98
N PRO A 17 40.13 57.03 -14.68
CA PRO A 17 38.80 57.73 -14.68
C PRO A 17 38.02 57.74 -16.05
N HIS A 18 36.94 58.55 -16.13
CA HIS A 18 36.16 58.91 -17.34
C HIS A 18 36.77 60.04 -18.22
N GLY A 19 36.22 60.23 -19.44
CA GLY A 19 36.37 61.44 -20.28
C GLY A 19 35.25 61.57 -21.33
N LEU A 20 34.90 62.78 -21.77
CA LEU A 20 33.78 63.08 -22.70
C LEU A 20 34.23 63.28 -24.16
N LEU A 21 33.36 62.89 -25.12
CA LEU A 21 32.82 63.64 -26.29
C LEU A 21 32.26 62.58 -27.29
N LEU A 22 31.10 62.65 -27.97
CA LEU A 22 30.25 63.68 -28.61
C LEU A 22 30.70 64.15 -30.02
N LEU A 23 29.82 63.86 -31.01
CA LEU A 23 29.61 64.37 -32.39
C LEU A 23 29.87 63.43 -33.59
N GLN A 24 28.91 63.55 -34.54
CA GLN A 24 28.95 63.23 -35.98
C GLN A 24 29.12 61.78 -36.44
N LEU A 25 28.68 61.37 -37.63
CA LEU A 25 27.40 61.54 -38.39
C LEU A 25 27.62 60.89 -39.77
N LEU A 26 26.63 60.14 -40.27
CA LEU A 26 26.42 59.80 -41.70
C LEU A 26 27.60 59.15 -42.48
N LEU A 27 27.43 57.86 -42.82
CA LEU A 27 27.27 57.40 -44.23
C LEU A 27 26.88 55.90 -44.27
N LEU A 28 26.13 55.52 -45.30
CA LEU A 28 25.71 54.16 -45.68
C LEU A 28 26.55 53.71 -46.92
N PRO A 29 26.56 52.43 -47.39
CA PRO A 29 25.60 51.35 -47.09
C PRO A 29 26.17 49.91 -46.87
N LEU A 30 25.27 48.99 -46.49
CA LEU A 30 25.18 47.57 -46.86
C LEU A 30 26.45 46.68 -46.91
N SER A 31 26.62 45.79 -45.92
CA SER A 31 26.77 44.33 -46.13
C SER A 31 26.93 43.57 -44.81
N GLY A 32 26.69 42.24 -44.82
CA GLY A 32 27.06 41.31 -43.74
C GLY A 32 26.05 41.20 -42.60
N ALA A 33 25.47 40.01 -42.41
CA ALA A 33 24.64 39.68 -41.26
C ALA A 33 25.48 39.19 -40.08
N PHE A 34 25.13 39.55 -38.84
CA PHE A 34 25.30 38.69 -37.66
C PHE A 34 24.34 39.06 -36.52
N VAL A 35 23.92 38.02 -35.81
CA VAL A 35 23.04 37.92 -34.63
C VAL A 35 22.92 39.17 -33.74
N ASN A 36 21.68 39.63 -33.50
CA ASN A 36 21.24 40.12 -32.18
C ASN A 36 19.70 40.21 -32.04
N GLU A 37 19.05 39.10 -31.64
CA GLU A 37 17.69 39.17 -31.06
C GLU A 37 17.78 39.18 -29.53
N THR A 38 17.78 40.38 -28.96
CA THR A 38 17.45 40.57 -27.54
C THR A 38 16.00 40.18 -27.33
N THR A 39 15.76 38.96 -26.84
CA THR A 39 14.41 38.41 -26.64
C THR A 39 13.72 39.05 -25.44
N VAL A 40 13.17 40.26 -25.67
CA VAL A 40 12.22 40.93 -24.78
C VAL A 40 11.08 39.96 -24.45
N PHE A 41 10.74 39.84 -23.18
CA PHE A 41 9.80 38.82 -22.71
C PHE A 41 8.37 39.06 -23.21
N GLY A 42 7.83 38.10 -23.97
CA GLY A 42 6.40 38.08 -24.30
C GLY A 42 5.51 37.96 -23.05
N PRO A 43 4.27 38.49 -23.08
CA PRO A 43 3.45 38.72 -21.89
C PRO A 43 3.12 37.47 -21.07
N GLU A 44 3.00 36.29 -21.70
CA GLU A 44 2.79 35.02 -21.00
C GLU A 44 3.94 34.68 -20.04
N LYS A 45 5.19 35.01 -20.39
CA LYS A 45 6.34 34.80 -19.51
C LYS A 45 6.37 35.80 -18.36
N LEU A 46 5.76 36.96 -18.51
CA LEU A 46 5.62 37.96 -17.43
C LEU A 46 4.55 37.57 -16.40
N GLN A 47 3.50 36.84 -16.80
CA GLN A 47 2.51 36.29 -15.85
C GLN A 47 3.13 35.33 -14.82
N ALA A 48 4.21 34.61 -15.19
CA ALA A 48 4.93 33.75 -14.25
C ALA A 48 5.63 34.53 -13.11
N PHE A 49 5.87 35.84 -13.27
CA PHE A 49 6.46 36.68 -12.22
C PHE A 49 5.40 37.23 -11.25
N LYS A 50 4.19 37.57 -11.73
CA LYS A 50 3.09 38.07 -10.88
C LYS A 50 2.73 37.15 -9.70
N ILE A 51 2.92 35.84 -9.87
CA ILE A 51 2.69 34.82 -8.83
C ILE A 51 3.55 35.07 -7.57
N PHE A 52 4.64 35.85 -7.66
CA PHE A 52 5.50 36.19 -6.53
C PHE A 52 5.18 37.54 -5.86
N ASP A 53 4.33 38.38 -6.46
CA ASP A 53 4.01 39.73 -5.96
C ASP A 53 2.61 39.85 -5.30
N ASP A 54 1.62 39.08 -5.77
CA ASP A 54 0.19 39.30 -5.46
C ASP A 54 -0.35 38.64 -4.14
N GLU A 55 0.50 38.31 -3.14
CA GLU A 55 0.05 37.85 -1.80
C GLU A 55 -0.17 39.00 -0.80
N GLN A 56 -1.33 39.66 -0.94
CA GLN A 56 -2.07 40.51 0.03
C GLN A 56 -1.33 41.65 0.81
N PRO A 57 -1.75 42.92 0.61
CA PRO A 57 -1.34 44.03 1.48
C PRO A 57 -2.11 44.03 2.81
N GLY A 58 -1.76 43.12 3.74
CA GLY A 58 -2.39 43.03 5.07
C GLY A 58 -1.51 42.35 6.12
N GLN A 59 -0.99 43.13 7.08
CA GLN A 59 -0.24 42.65 8.27
C GLN A 59 0.99 41.75 8.00
N ILE A 60 1.98 42.25 7.25
CA ILE A 60 3.30 41.59 7.14
C ILE A 60 4.09 41.74 8.46
N SER A 61 3.89 40.80 9.38
CA SER A 61 4.63 40.69 10.65
C SER A 61 6.02 40.07 10.46
N GLY A 62 6.98 40.86 9.98
CA GLY A 62 8.41 40.65 10.16
C GLY A 62 9.08 39.55 9.31
N ARG A 63 10.03 39.97 8.47
CA ARG A 63 10.84 39.14 7.53
C ARG A 63 10.07 38.60 6.32
N SER A 64 9.69 39.51 5.42
CA SER A 64 9.54 39.18 4.01
C SER A 64 10.88 38.70 3.43
N PHE A 65 10.99 37.41 3.16
CA PHE A 65 12.14 36.85 2.43
C PHE A 65 11.92 37.10 0.94
N ILE A 66 12.63 38.09 0.37
CA ILE A 66 12.58 38.38 -1.07
C ILE A 66 12.80 37.10 -1.86
N CYS A 67 11.84 36.74 -2.70
CA CYS A 67 11.94 35.57 -3.55
C CYS A 67 12.89 35.87 -4.70
N VAL A 68 14.11 35.36 -4.64
CA VAL A 68 15.05 35.43 -5.77
C VAL A 68 14.72 34.29 -6.74
N PRO A 69 14.23 34.58 -7.96
CA PRO A 69 13.89 33.55 -8.92
C PRO A 69 15.16 32.93 -9.50
N LEU A 70 15.29 31.61 -9.43
CA LEU A 70 16.46 30.88 -9.92
C LEU A 70 16.05 29.67 -10.76
N PHE A 71 16.81 29.39 -11.82
CA PHE A 71 16.60 28.21 -12.66
C PHE A 71 17.15 26.95 -12.00
N ARG A 72 16.28 26.12 -11.39
CA ARG A 72 16.68 24.75 -11.03
C ARG A 72 16.73 23.90 -12.30
N ILE A 73 17.85 23.22 -12.47
CA ILE A 73 17.98 22.09 -13.39
C ILE A 73 17.79 20.80 -12.60
N PHE A 74 16.99 19.91 -13.16
CA PHE A 74 16.87 18.51 -12.78
C PHE A 74 17.46 17.69 -13.92
N SER A 75 18.47 16.88 -13.62
CA SER A 75 19.12 15.96 -14.56
C SER A 75 19.01 14.57 -13.97
N LEU A 76 18.42 13.63 -14.71
CA LEU A 76 18.02 12.32 -14.20
C LEU A 76 18.43 11.20 -15.16
N GLU A 77 18.98 10.11 -14.63
CA GLU A 77 19.26 8.88 -15.38
C GLU A 77 18.45 7.69 -14.85
N LEU A 78 17.87 6.90 -15.75
CA LEU A 78 17.18 5.66 -15.44
C LEU A 78 18.20 4.51 -15.41
N ARG A 79 18.17 3.69 -14.35
CA ARG A 79 19.00 2.49 -14.27
C ARG A 79 18.68 1.51 -15.42
N HIS A 80 19.70 0.83 -15.93
CA HIS A 80 19.65 -0.11 -17.08
C HIS A 80 18.54 -1.18 -17.09
N ASN A 81 17.98 -1.52 -15.92
CA ASN A 81 16.90 -2.49 -15.72
C ASN A 81 15.49 -1.86 -15.80
N ILE A 82 15.40 -0.54 -15.85
CA ILE A 82 14.16 0.24 -16.00
C ILE A 82 14.02 0.56 -17.49
N ARG A 83 12.92 0.12 -18.11
CA ARG A 83 12.60 0.37 -19.52
C ARG A 83 11.18 0.91 -19.61
N LEU A 84 11.05 2.11 -20.13
CA LEU A 84 9.76 2.78 -20.30
C LEU A 84 9.00 2.19 -21.48
N ALA A 85 7.70 1.97 -21.31
CA ALA A 85 6.79 1.75 -22.43
C ALA A 85 6.65 3.03 -23.30
N PRO A 86 6.19 2.94 -24.56
CA PRO A 86 6.05 4.10 -25.44
C PRO A 86 5.10 5.19 -24.93
N ASP A 87 4.12 4.82 -24.10
CA ASP A 87 3.15 5.72 -23.46
C ASP A 87 3.63 6.30 -22.11
N GLU A 88 4.73 5.79 -21.56
CA GLU A 88 5.27 6.20 -20.26
C GLU A 88 6.22 7.42 -20.38
N PHE A 89 6.08 8.35 -19.43
CA PHE A 89 6.82 9.60 -19.32
C PHE A 89 7.35 9.79 -17.90
N VAL A 90 8.48 10.47 -17.75
CA VAL A 90 9.03 10.84 -16.44
C VAL A 90 8.60 12.25 -16.04
N ALA A 91 8.26 12.44 -14.77
CA ALA A 91 7.99 13.75 -14.17
C ALA A 91 8.66 13.90 -12.80
N VAL A 92 8.69 15.13 -12.29
CA VAL A 92 9.03 15.47 -10.91
C VAL A 92 7.83 16.11 -10.22
N SER A 93 7.63 15.81 -8.93
CA SER A 93 6.70 16.58 -8.08
C SER A 93 7.29 16.85 -6.71
N GLY A 94 6.82 17.91 -6.04
CA GLY A 94 7.37 18.38 -4.78
C GLY A 94 6.44 19.32 -4.03
N ASP A 95 6.89 19.85 -2.89
CA ASP A 95 6.14 20.79 -2.04
C ASP A 95 6.13 22.24 -2.55
N HIS A 96 7.08 22.62 -3.42
CA HIS A 96 7.10 23.93 -4.06
C HIS A 96 5.98 24.05 -5.13
N PRO A 97 5.27 25.19 -5.26
CA PRO A 97 4.17 25.36 -6.21
C PRO A 97 4.52 25.04 -7.67
N ALA A 98 5.70 25.46 -8.12
CA ALA A 98 6.20 25.14 -9.47
C ALA A 98 6.55 23.66 -9.69
N LEU A 99 6.44 22.80 -8.67
CA LEU A 99 6.57 21.34 -8.74
C LEU A 99 5.23 20.61 -8.45
N GLY A 100 4.10 21.34 -8.42
CA GLY A 100 2.77 20.75 -8.42
C GLY A 100 2.20 20.31 -7.08
N MET A 101 2.81 20.69 -5.94
CA MET A 101 2.27 20.43 -4.59
C MET A 101 1.99 18.94 -4.30
N TRP A 102 2.89 18.04 -4.69
CA TRP A 102 2.78 16.57 -4.61
C TRP A 102 1.62 15.92 -5.40
N GLN A 103 0.92 16.67 -6.26
CA GLN A 103 -0.22 16.16 -7.03
C GLN A 103 0.23 15.59 -8.38
N ILE A 104 -0.13 14.33 -8.64
CA ILE A 104 0.26 13.59 -9.86
C ILE A 104 -0.14 14.34 -11.14
N GLU A 105 -1.37 14.87 -11.21
CA GLU A 105 -1.88 15.66 -12.33
C GLU A 105 -1.11 16.99 -12.53
N LYS A 106 -0.48 17.54 -11.48
CA LYS A 106 0.27 18.81 -11.50
C LYS A 106 1.79 18.63 -11.58
N ALA A 107 2.31 17.40 -11.49
CA ALA A 107 3.75 17.13 -11.61
C ALA A 107 4.33 17.69 -12.94
N VAL A 108 5.61 18.05 -12.96
CA VAL A 108 6.24 18.67 -14.14
C VAL A 108 6.96 17.59 -14.97
N PRO A 109 6.57 17.35 -16.24
CA PRO A 109 7.23 16.37 -17.10
C PRO A 109 8.68 16.78 -17.40
N LEU A 110 9.59 15.82 -17.37
CA LEU A 110 10.95 15.98 -17.87
C LEU A 110 10.96 15.80 -19.40
N LYS A 111 12.02 16.26 -20.06
CA LYS A 111 12.28 16.07 -21.49
C LYS A 111 13.33 14.99 -21.70
N GLU A 112 13.12 14.14 -22.68
CA GLU A 112 14.08 13.14 -23.14
C GLU A 112 15.34 13.81 -23.71
N GLN A 113 16.52 13.26 -23.42
CA GLN A 113 17.80 13.72 -23.96
C GLN A 113 18.46 12.73 -24.93
N ASP A 114 17.98 11.49 -24.99
CA ASP A 114 18.61 10.41 -25.76
C ASP A 114 17.58 9.44 -26.36
N LYS A 115 17.99 8.68 -27.40
CA LYS A 115 17.09 7.77 -28.12
C LYS A 115 16.72 6.48 -27.36
N ALA A 116 17.48 6.09 -26.33
CA ALA A 116 17.13 4.97 -25.45
C ALA A 116 16.22 5.40 -24.28
N ARG A 117 15.89 6.70 -24.17
CA ARG A 117 14.98 7.27 -23.17
C ARG A 117 15.46 7.03 -21.74
N THR A 118 16.77 6.98 -21.53
CA THR A 118 17.39 6.77 -20.21
C THR A 118 17.78 8.08 -19.53
N LYS A 119 18.02 9.16 -20.28
CA LYS A 119 18.45 10.46 -19.76
C LYS A 119 17.38 11.52 -19.94
N TRP A 120 17.08 12.22 -18.85
CA TRP A 120 15.93 13.10 -18.71
C TRP A 120 16.34 14.43 -18.08
N TYR A 121 15.80 15.53 -18.60
CA TYR A 121 16.16 16.89 -18.18
C TYR A 121 14.96 17.80 -18.03
N LEU A 122 14.99 18.67 -17.02
CA LEU A 122 14.01 19.73 -16.83
C LEU A 122 14.68 20.98 -16.26
N ARG A 123 14.19 22.16 -16.68
CA ARG A 123 14.61 23.47 -16.16
C ARG A 123 13.37 24.25 -15.73
N VAL A 124 13.26 24.55 -14.43
CA VAL A 124 12.11 25.23 -13.80
C VAL A 124 12.59 26.48 -13.06
N TRP A 125 11.76 27.52 -13.01
CA TRP A 125 11.96 28.62 -12.07
C TRP A 125 11.50 28.20 -10.67
N ILE A 126 12.38 28.39 -9.67
CA ILE A 126 12.10 28.15 -8.25
C ILE A 126 12.45 29.37 -7.41
N CYS A 127 11.87 29.46 -6.21
CA CYS A 127 12.21 30.47 -5.23
C CYS A 127 13.47 30.08 -4.45
N ALA A 128 14.59 30.79 -4.62
CA ALA A 128 15.86 30.41 -4.01
C ALA A 128 15.91 30.55 -2.47
N SER A 129 14.95 31.26 -1.86
CA SER A 129 14.87 31.46 -0.41
C SER A 129 14.24 30.29 0.36
N GLN A 130 13.70 29.27 -0.33
CA GLN A 130 13.01 28.14 0.30
C GLN A 130 13.76 26.81 0.16
N ARG A 131 13.86 26.06 1.25
CA ARG A 131 14.15 24.61 1.19
C ARG A 131 12.89 23.91 0.68
N PHE A 132 13.02 23.15 -0.40
CA PHE A 132 11.93 22.37 -0.97
C PHE A 132 12.30 20.89 -1.06
N TYR A 133 11.27 20.05 -1.10
CA TYR A 133 11.34 18.59 -1.23
C TYR A 133 10.69 18.15 -2.54
N TYR A 134 11.21 17.07 -3.14
CA TYR A 134 10.73 16.53 -4.40
C TYR A 134 10.99 15.02 -4.54
N ARG A 135 10.31 14.40 -5.50
CA ARG A 135 10.44 13.01 -5.93
C ARG A 135 10.19 12.91 -7.42
N TYR A 136 10.83 11.96 -8.08
CA TYR A 136 10.52 11.60 -9.46
C TYR A 136 9.42 10.52 -9.54
N LEU A 137 8.74 10.47 -10.67
CA LEU A 137 7.70 9.48 -10.97
C LEU A 137 7.67 9.15 -12.47
N ILE A 138 7.23 7.93 -12.78
CA ILE A 138 6.84 7.48 -14.12
C ILE A 138 5.31 7.40 -14.16
N TYR A 139 4.72 8.01 -15.17
CA TYR A 139 3.27 7.97 -15.42
C TYR A 139 3.02 7.72 -16.91
N SER A 140 1.87 7.15 -17.27
CA SER A 140 1.38 7.22 -18.65
C SER A 140 0.06 8.00 -18.74
N LYS A 141 -0.37 8.33 -19.95
CA LYS A 141 -1.60 9.09 -20.20
C LYS A 141 -2.69 8.18 -20.74
N ASN A 142 -3.87 8.17 -20.12
CA ASN A 142 -5.03 7.52 -20.72
C ASN A 142 -5.63 8.38 -21.86
N ARG A 143 -6.63 7.84 -22.58
CA ARG A 143 -7.33 8.53 -23.69
C ARG A 143 -7.94 9.89 -23.32
N GLN A 144 -8.20 10.15 -22.03
CA GLN A 144 -8.74 11.42 -21.52
C GLN A 144 -7.62 12.42 -21.15
N GLY A 145 -6.36 12.11 -21.44
CA GLY A 145 -5.19 12.88 -21.06
C GLY A 145 -4.82 12.79 -19.58
N LYS A 146 -5.56 12.01 -18.78
CA LYS A 146 -5.32 11.83 -17.34
C LYS A 146 -4.09 10.99 -17.09
N ARG A 147 -3.36 11.34 -16.04
CA ARG A 147 -2.08 10.69 -15.70
C ARG A 147 -2.32 9.50 -14.80
N VAL A 148 -1.94 8.32 -15.28
CA VAL A 148 -1.94 7.08 -14.51
C VAL A 148 -0.55 6.87 -13.94
N LEU A 149 -0.43 6.89 -12.61
CA LEU A 149 0.85 6.64 -11.94
C LEU A 149 1.29 5.19 -12.18
N ARG A 150 2.47 5.00 -12.75
CA ARG A 150 3.04 3.66 -13.05
C ARG A 150 4.02 3.25 -11.97
N SER A 151 5.01 4.09 -11.67
CA SER A 151 5.90 3.93 -10.51
C SER A 151 6.48 5.24 -10.01
N TRP A 152 7.01 5.27 -8.78
CA TRP A 152 7.57 6.48 -8.17
C TRP A 152 8.57 6.18 -7.05
N GLU A 153 9.31 7.22 -6.66
CA GLU A 153 10.33 7.20 -5.60
C GLU A 153 9.71 7.17 -4.20
N GLY A 154 9.46 5.98 -3.66
CA GLY A 154 8.78 5.77 -2.37
C GLY A 154 9.64 5.88 -1.10
N GLN A 155 10.90 6.34 -1.21
CA GLN A 155 11.83 6.43 -0.06
C GLN A 155 11.19 7.11 1.16
N ARG A 156 11.57 6.68 2.36
CA ARG A 156 11.08 7.26 3.63
C ARG A 156 11.39 8.76 3.71
N VAL A 157 12.51 9.19 3.11
CA VAL A 157 12.89 10.59 2.96
C VAL A 157 12.83 11.02 1.49
N ALA A 158 12.08 12.06 1.16
CA ALA A 158 12.05 12.65 -0.18
C ALA A 158 13.36 13.39 -0.51
N ARG A 159 13.72 13.52 -1.79
CA ARG A 159 14.84 14.38 -2.21
C ARG A 159 14.58 15.81 -1.74
N MET A 160 15.65 16.53 -1.42
CA MET A 160 15.59 17.84 -0.76
C MET A 160 16.74 18.69 -1.26
N LEU A 161 16.52 20.00 -1.35
CA LEU A 161 17.55 20.95 -1.73
C LEU A 161 17.61 22.10 -0.72
N GLN A 162 18.78 22.27 -0.09
CA GLN A 162 19.05 23.38 0.81
C GLN A 162 19.51 24.63 0.05
N THR A 163 19.36 25.80 0.66
CA THR A 163 19.65 27.12 0.06
C THR A 163 21.06 27.23 -0.55
N TYR A 164 22.08 26.54 -0.01
CA TYR A 164 23.44 26.54 -0.58
C TYR A 164 23.61 25.55 -1.76
N GLU A 165 22.73 24.55 -1.89
CA GLU A 165 22.76 23.50 -2.93
C GLU A 165 22.06 23.95 -4.22
N ILE A 166 21.28 25.02 -4.12
CA ILE A 166 20.69 25.77 -5.23
C ILE A 166 21.79 26.40 -6.11
N TYR A 167 22.95 26.73 -5.54
CA TYR A 167 24.11 27.29 -6.24
C TYR A 167 25.16 26.25 -6.70
N ARG A 168 24.98 24.97 -6.36
CA ARG A 168 25.87 23.90 -6.85
C ARG A 168 25.51 23.55 -8.30
N SER A 169 26.51 23.15 -9.08
CA SER A 169 26.30 22.56 -10.42
C SER A 169 25.26 21.43 -10.34
N PRO A 170 24.37 21.26 -11.33
CA PRO A 170 23.33 20.23 -11.27
C PRO A 170 23.96 18.83 -11.20
N GLY A 171 23.74 18.15 -10.07
CA GLY A 171 24.06 16.74 -9.94
C GLY A 171 23.19 15.89 -10.87
N LEU A 172 23.67 14.69 -11.18
CA LEU A 172 22.88 13.66 -11.84
C LEU A 172 22.14 12.86 -10.78
N ASP A 173 20.81 12.99 -10.73
CA ASP A 173 19.97 12.06 -9.97
C ASP A 173 19.90 10.72 -10.70
N ILE A 174 19.82 9.62 -9.95
CA ILE A 174 19.48 8.30 -10.48
C ILE A 174 18.05 7.98 -10.04
N PHE A 175 17.17 7.65 -11.00
CA PHE A 175 15.77 7.39 -10.71
C PHE A 175 15.59 6.19 -9.78
N GLY A 176 14.84 6.41 -8.70
CA GLY A 176 14.66 5.42 -7.64
C GLY A 176 15.77 5.41 -6.61
N GLU A 177 16.77 6.30 -6.63
CA GLU A 177 17.91 6.31 -5.70
C GLU A 177 18.15 7.69 -5.07
N ALA A 178 17.73 7.85 -3.81
CA ALA A 178 17.86 9.08 -3.04
C ALA A 178 18.58 8.81 -1.71
N TYR A 179 19.66 9.55 -1.44
CA TYR A 179 20.53 9.41 -0.26
C TYR A 179 20.99 7.94 -0.03
N PRO A 180 21.89 7.39 -0.87
CA PRO A 180 22.25 5.98 -0.81
C PRO A 180 22.76 5.53 0.58
N ASP A 181 23.52 6.39 1.27
CA ASP A 181 24.13 6.09 2.56
C ASP A 181 23.24 6.41 3.79
N SER A 182 21.97 6.80 3.58
CA SER A 182 21.06 7.25 4.66
C SER A 182 19.97 6.23 4.99
N VAL A 183 19.70 6.06 6.28
CA VAL A 183 18.62 5.19 6.78
C VAL A 183 17.26 5.67 6.23
N GLY A 184 16.63 4.83 5.40
CA GLY A 184 15.36 5.16 4.73
C GLY A 184 15.51 5.94 3.40
N GLY A 185 16.73 6.17 2.94
CA GLY A 185 17.07 6.48 1.55
C GLY A 185 17.30 5.21 0.74
N GLY A 186 18.37 5.17 -0.06
CA GLY A 186 18.75 4.03 -0.90
C GLY A 186 17.94 3.89 -2.20
N PHE A 187 18.12 2.75 -2.86
CA PHE A 187 17.32 2.40 -4.04
C PHE A 187 15.97 1.80 -3.64
N TYR A 188 14.88 2.52 -3.94
CA TYR A 188 13.52 2.06 -3.67
C TYR A 188 12.52 2.69 -4.65
N LEU A 189 11.58 1.88 -5.16
CA LEU A 189 10.54 2.26 -6.09
C LEU A 189 9.23 1.54 -5.75
N GLU A 190 8.11 2.22 -5.95
CA GLU A 190 6.77 1.69 -5.69
C GLU A 190 5.89 1.76 -6.93
N ARG A 191 4.95 0.82 -7.10
CA ARG A 191 3.83 1.00 -8.05
C ARG A 191 2.76 1.91 -7.48
N GLY A 192 2.19 2.74 -8.36
CA GLY A 192 1.04 3.58 -8.04
C GLY A 192 -0.20 2.79 -7.63
N TRP A 193 -1.12 3.48 -6.95
CA TRP A 193 -2.47 2.99 -6.63
C TRP A 193 -3.46 3.34 -7.75
N LEU A 194 -4.63 2.71 -7.76
CA LEU A 194 -5.66 2.89 -8.78
C LEU A 194 -6.35 4.25 -8.66
N GLN A 195 -6.46 4.95 -9.80
CA GLN A 195 -7.14 6.25 -9.93
C GLN A 195 -8.08 6.30 -11.13
N TYR A 196 -7.53 6.04 -12.34
CA TYR A 196 -8.25 6.12 -13.62
C TYR A 196 -8.29 4.79 -14.38
N GLU A 197 -7.89 3.71 -13.71
CA GLU A 197 -7.93 2.33 -14.16
C GLU A 197 -8.63 1.48 -13.10
N PHE A 198 -9.21 0.36 -13.52
CA PHE A 198 -9.57 -0.76 -12.66
C PHE A 198 -8.69 -1.97 -12.99
N VAL A 199 -8.68 -2.95 -12.10
CA VAL A 199 -7.92 -4.19 -12.25
C VAL A 199 -8.86 -5.40 -12.24
N ILE A 200 -8.65 -6.32 -13.18
CA ILE A 200 -9.12 -7.70 -13.08
C ILE A 200 -7.93 -8.57 -12.68
N GLU A 201 -8.08 -9.41 -11.66
CA GLU A 201 -7.18 -10.56 -11.47
C GLU A 201 -7.88 -11.84 -11.91
N LEU A 202 -7.21 -12.65 -12.74
CA LEU A 202 -7.59 -14.01 -13.09
C LEU A 202 -6.63 -14.98 -12.41
N LYS A 203 -7.16 -15.89 -11.59
CA LYS A 203 -6.41 -16.52 -10.51
C LYS A 203 -6.41 -18.05 -10.62
N PHE A 204 -5.26 -18.63 -10.90
CA PHE A 204 -4.96 -20.04 -10.66
C PHE A 204 -4.46 -20.16 -9.21
N VAL A 205 -5.37 -20.46 -8.29
CA VAL A 205 -5.18 -20.39 -6.83
C VAL A 205 -5.82 -21.57 -6.08
N TRP A 206 -6.22 -22.62 -6.80
CA TRP A 206 -6.73 -23.90 -6.31
C TRP A 206 -5.88 -25.04 -6.87
N GLN A 207 -6.09 -26.27 -6.39
CA GLN A 207 -5.35 -27.44 -6.90
C GLN A 207 -5.61 -27.63 -8.41
N ASP A 208 -6.88 -27.62 -8.80
CA ASP A 208 -7.34 -27.89 -10.15
C ASP A 208 -8.06 -26.69 -10.77
N HIS A 209 -7.79 -26.51 -12.07
CA HIS A 209 -8.32 -25.40 -12.87
C HIS A 209 -8.60 -25.79 -14.33
N ILE A 210 -7.82 -26.70 -14.92
CA ILE A 210 -7.88 -27.07 -16.34
C ILE A 210 -8.12 -28.57 -16.44
N ALA A 211 -9.25 -28.97 -17.00
CA ALA A 211 -9.57 -30.35 -17.34
C ALA A 211 -9.70 -30.46 -18.87
N ILE A 212 -8.88 -31.30 -19.50
CA ILE A 212 -8.90 -31.55 -20.95
C ILE A 212 -8.97 -33.07 -21.18
N SER A 213 -9.83 -33.50 -22.10
CA SER A 213 -10.01 -34.92 -22.40
C SER A 213 -8.69 -35.57 -22.87
N GLY A 214 -8.36 -36.75 -22.35
CA GLY A 214 -7.12 -37.46 -22.64
C GLY A 214 -5.85 -36.92 -21.94
N MET A 215 -5.92 -35.82 -21.19
CA MET A 215 -4.80 -35.31 -20.38
C MET A 215 -4.86 -35.82 -18.94
N GLY A 216 -3.74 -36.37 -18.44
CA GLY A 216 -3.58 -36.73 -17.03
C GLY A 216 -3.27 -35.51 -16.14
N SER A 217 -3.55 -35.62 -14.83
CA SER A 217 -3.35 -34.56 -13.83
C SER A 217 -1.95 -33.95 -13.81
N ASN A 218 -0.92 -34.76 -14.02
CA ASN A 218 0.49 -34.35 -14.13
C ASN A 218 0.83 -33.52 -15.39
N ALA A 219 -0.15 -33.17 -16.22
CA ALA A 219 0.02 -32.32 -17.40
C ALA A 219 0.59 -30.94 -17.02
N LYS A 220 1.49 -30.46 -17.87
CA LYS A 220 2.16 -29.17 -17.75
C LYS A 220 1.76 -28.31 -18.93
N TYR A 221 1.50 -27.04 -18.67
CA TYR A 221 0.93 -26.11 -19.62
C TYR A 221 1.78 -24.84 -19.76
N ARG A 222 1.63 -24.14 -20.88
CA ARG A 222 1.94 -22.71 -20.99
C ARG A 222 0.65 -21.95 -21.28
N LEU A 223 0.47 -20.83 -20.60
CA LEU A 223 -0.72 -20.00 -20.68
C LEU A 223 -0.34 -18.61 -21.24
N ILE A 224 -1.08 -18.16 -22.25
CA ILE A 224 -0.94 -16.83 -22.86
C ILE A 224 -2.31 -16.14 -22.81
N LEU A 225 -2.42 -15.05 -22.06
CA LEU A 225 -3.60 -14.20 -22.04
C LEU A 225 -3.41 -13.06 -23.07
N THR A 226 -4.43 -12.78 -23.88
CA THR A 226 -4.39 -11.77 -24.96
C THR A 226 -5.68 -10.95 -24.94
N PRO A 227 -5.66 -9.61 -25.03
CA PRO A 227 -6.87 -8.83 -25.30
C PRO A 227 -7.32 -9.03 -26.75
N LEU A 228 -8.63 -9.12 -26.98
CA LEU A 228 -9.21 -9.31 -28.32
C LEU A 228 -9.67 -8.01 -29.00
N ASN A 229 -9.89 -6.94 -28.22
CA ASN A 229 -10.33 -5.65 -28.75
C ASN A 229 -9.13 -4.83 -29.24
N LEU A 230 -9.28 -4.19 -30.41
CA LEU A 230 -8.22 -3.45 -31.12
C LEU A 230 -7.63 -2.22 -30.40
N ILE A 231 -8.22 -1.75 -29.29
CA ILE A 231 -7.85 -0.48 -28.65
C ILE A 231 -6.97 -0.72 -27.42
N ASP A 232 -5.68 -0.84 -27.68
CA ASP A 232 -4.66 -1.46 -26.82
C ASP A 232 -4.10 -0.56 -25.70
N ASP A 233 -4.96 -0.19 -24.74
CA ASP A 233 -4.53 0.35 -23.42
C ASP A 233 -4.59 -0.73 -22.32
N THR A 234 -4.56 -2.03 -22.67
CA THR A 234 -4.78 -3.14 -21.73
C THR A 234 -3.47 -3.77 -21.29
N ARG A 235 -2.91 -3.29 -20.19
CA ARG A 235 -1.66 -3.86 -19.64
C ARG A 235 -1.94 -5.17 -18.91
N ILE A 236 -1.44 -6.28 -19.46
CA ILE A 236 -1.45 -7.60 -18.81
C ILE A 236 -0.10 -7.87 -18.15
N GLU A 237 -0.13 -7.99 -16.82
CA GLU A 237 0.98 -8.52 -16.03
C GLU A 237 0.65 -9.94 -15.54
N VAL A 238 1.68 -10.73 -15.26
CA VAL A 238 1.54 -12.07 -14.68
C VAL A 238 2.56 -12.27 -13.57
N SER A 239 2.11 -12.94 -12.50
CA SER A 239 2.96 -13.45 -11.43
C SER A 239 2.78 -14.96 -11.34
N ARG A 240 3.88 -15.68 -11.12
CA ARG A 240 3.90 -17.13 -10.84
C ARG A 240 4.68 -17.34 -9.57
N TYR A 241 4.12 -18.06 -8.61
CA TYR A 241 4.69 -18.10 -7.27
C TYR A 241 5.91 -19.03 -7.22
N ALA A 242 6.97 -18.50 -6.63
CA ALA A 242 8.24 -19.16 -6.33
C ALA A 242 9.01 -18.28 -5.33
N TYR A 243 9.75 -18.91 -4.43
CA TYR A 243 10.53 -18.21 -3.41
C TYR A 243 11.50 -17.21 -4.04
N ASN A 244 11.50 -15.99 -3.51
CA ASN A 244 12.29 -14.84 -3.99
C ASN A 244 12.10 -14.48 -5.50
N GLN A 245 11.00 -14.90 -6.12
CA GLN A 245 10.71 -14.61 -7.54
C GLN A 245 9.25 -14.18 -7.79
N SER A 246 8.39 -14.25 -6.77
CA SER A 246 6.96 -13.98 -6.86
C SER A 246 6.73 -12.48 -7.05
N SER A 247 6.41 -12.07 -8.28
CA SER A 247 6.36 -10.66 -8.68
C SER A 247 5.58 -10.49 -9.99
N PHE A 248 4.73 -9.47 -10.08
CA PHE A 248 4.05 -9.13 -11.35
C PHE A 248 5.03 -8.57 -12.38
N ARG A 249 5.05 -9.16 -13.57
CA ARG A 249 5.89 -8.75 -14.70
C ARG A 249 5.05 -8.75 -15.98
N PRO A 250 5.37 -7.92 -17.00
CA PRO A 250 4.75 -8.02 -18.31
C PRO A 250 4.79 -9.45 -18.85
N GLN A 251 3.68 -9.92 -19.41
CA GLN A 251 3.59 -11.28 -19.94
C GLN A 251 4.59 -11.48 -21.10
N ASN A 252 5.45 -12.48 -21.01
CA ASN A 252 6.40 -12.80 -22.07
C ASN A 252 5.73 -13.54 -23.24
N GLN A 253 6.29 -13.45 -24.45
CA GLN A 253 5.74 -14.04 -25.68
C GLN A 253 5.56 -15.58 -25.64
N ARG A 254 6.29 -16.29 -24.78
CA ARG A 254 6.15 -17.75 -24.58
C ARG A 254 5.13 -18.11 -23.47
N GLY A 255 4.47 -17.12 -22.87
CA GLY A 255 3.52 -17.33 -21.78
C GLY A 255 4.14 -17.72 -20.44
N VAL A 256 3.27 -17.98 -19.46
CA VAL A 256 3.64 -18.46 -18.12
C VAL A 256 3.52 -19.98 -18.04
N ARG A 257 4.44 -20.65 -17.33
CA ARG A 257 4.37 -22.10 -17.07
C ARG A 257 3.38 -22.40 -15.94
N TYR A 258 2.40 -23.26 -16.21
CA TYR A 258 1.41 -23.73 -15.24
C TYR A 258 1.43 -25.26 -15.11
N ALA A 259 1.06 -25.75 -13.92
CA ALA A 259 0.78 -27.13 -13.57
C ALA A 259 -0.19 -27.16 -12.38
N GLN A 260 -0.86 -28.30 -12.13
CA GLN A 260 -1.71 -28.53 -10.96
C GLN A 260 -1.03 -28.05 -9.66
N GLY A 261 -1.78 -27.37 -8.79
CA GLY A 261 -1.29 -26.82 -7.52
C GLY A 261 -0.30 -25.65 -7.62
N THR A 262 0.06 -25.15 -8.82
CA THR A 262 0.99 -24.01 -8.95
C THR A 262 0.25 -22.69 -9.06
N VAL A 263 0.50 -21.76 -8.12
CA VAL A 263 -0.17 -20.46 -8.12
C VAL A 263 0.34 -19.56 -9.26
N VAL A 264 -0.60 -19.10 -10.09
CA VAL A 264 -0.40 -18.15 -11.17
C VAL A 264 -1.53 -17.12 -11.14
N VAL A 265 -1.19 -15.83 -11.16
CA VAL A 265 -2.18 -14.74 -11.22
C VAL A 265 -1.85 -13.86 -12.41
N PHE A 266 -2.82 -13.68 -13.31
CA PHE A 266 -2.79 -12.61 -14.32
C PHE A 266 -3.48 -11.39 -13.72
N ARG A 267 -2.84 -10.22 -13.83
CA ARG A 267 -3.38 -8.92 -13.41
C ARG A 267 -3.52 -8.03 -14.64
N ILE A 268 -4.76 -7.71 -14.99
CA ILE A 268 -5.13 -6.95 -16.19
C ILE A 268 -5.58 -5.56 -15.73
N TYR A 269 -4.85 -4.53 -16.12
CA TYR A 269 -5.24 -3.13 -15.91
C TYR A 269 -6.04 -2.66 -17.11
N GLN A 270 -7.19 -2.01 -16.87
CA GLN A 270 -8.05 -1.45 -17.91
C GLN A 270 -8.49 -0.03 -17.53
N PRO A 271 -8.48 0.95 -18.47
CA PRO A 271 -9.02 2.28 -18.21
C PRO A 271 -10.50 2.23 -17.83
N LEU A 272 -10.94 3.11 -16.91
CA LEU A 272 -12.35 3.18 -16.51
C LEU A 272 -13.27 3.35 -17.74
N GLY A 273 -14.33 2.53 -17.80
CA GLY A 273 -15.28 2.47 -18.93
C GLY A 273 -14.81 1.66 -20.14
N THR A 274 -13.57 1.13 -20.15
CA THR A 274 -13.11 0.18 -21.17
C THR A 274 -13.33 -1.25 -20.69
N TYR A 275 -13.94 -2.09 -21.52
CA TYR A 275 -14.25 -3.49 -21.22
C TYR A 275 -13.81 -4.37 -22.40
N ASN A 276 -12.71 -5.09 -22.23
CA ASN A 276 -12.13 -5.89 -23.32
C ASN A 276 -12.31 -7.38 -23.07
N ALA A 277 -12.80 -8.09 -24.10
CA ALA A 277 -12.78 -9.55 -24.11
C ALA A 277 -11.33 -10.05 -24.13
N LEU A 278 -11.08 -11.15 -23.43
CA LEU A 278 -9.77 -11.76 -23.27
C LEU A 278 -9.78 -13.19 -23.81
N ARG A 279 -8.68 -13.61 -24.43
CA ARG A 279 -8.45 -14.98 -24.86
C ARG A 279 -7.30 -15.57 -24.07
N LEU A 280 -7.53 -16.74 -23.48
CA LEU A 280 -6.51 -17.56 -22.83
C LEU A 280 -6.15 -18.73 -23.76
N SER A 281 -5.03 -18.61 -24.46
CA SER A 281 -4.49 -19.67 -25.31
C SER A 281 -3.63 -20.63 -24.46
N ILE A 282 -3.91 -21.93 -24.57
CA ILE A 282 -3.35 -23.00 -23.75
C ILE A 282 -2.48 -23.92 -24.62
N TYR A 283 -1.20 -24.01 -24.28
CA TYR A 283 -0.20 -24.82 -24.99
C TYR A 283 0.36 -25.92 -24.08
N GLN A 284 0.86 -27.00 -24.69
CA GLN A 284 1.56 -28.05 -23.96
C GLN A 284 2.91 -27.55 -23.42
N GLY A 285 3.25 -27.95 -22.20
CA GLY A 285 4.43 -27.51 -21.45
C GLY A 285 5.75 -28.17 -21.83
N SER A 286 5.86 -28.78 -23.02
CA SER A 286 7.10 -29.43 -23.49
C SER A 286 8.26 -28.43 -23.59
N ARG A 287 9.52 -28.88 -23.60
CA ARG A 287 10.64 -27.93 -23.72
C ARG A 287 10.72 -27.30 -25.11
N ASP A 288 10.47 -28.10 -26.15
CA ASP A 288 11.00 -27.86 -27.49
C ASP A 288 9.93 -27.56 -28.55
N LEU A 289 8.66 -27.89 -28.30
CA LEU A 289 7.53 -27.55 -29.19
C LEU A 289 6.35 -26.92 -28.40
N GLN A 290 5.89 -25.74 -28.83
CA GLN A 290 4.63 -25.15 -28.35
C GLN A 290 3.44 -25.74 -29.14
N LEU A 291 3.10 -27.01 -28.87
CA LEU A 291 1.86 -27.58 -29.36
C LEU A 291 0.67 -26.82 -28.73
N SER A 292 -0.15 -26.18 -29.57
CA SER A 292 -1.39 -25.56 -29.12
C SER A 292 -2.41 -26.64 -28.80
N LEU A 293 -3.01 -26.59 -27.62
CA LEU A 293 -4.03 -27.54 -27.18
C LEU A 293 -5.42 -26.97 -27.46
N GLY A 294 -5.65 -25.73 -27.01
CA GLY A 294 -6.92 -25.07 -27.17
C GLY A 294 -6.95 -23.65 -26.60
N GLU A 295 -8.10 -23.01 -26.72
CA GLU A 295 -8.31 -21.63 -26.29
C GLU A 295 -9.62 -21.49 -25.51
N ALA A 296 -9.59 -20.68 -24.44
CA ALA A 296 -10.77 -20.27 -23.70
C ALA A 296 -11.01 -18.76 -23.88
N TYR A 297 -12.28 -18.38 -23.98
CA TYR A 297 -12.70 -17.01 -24.28
C TYR A 297 -13.46 -16.43 -23.09
N ILE A 298 -13.09 -15.21 -22.68
CA ILE A 298 -13.63 -14.48 -21.53
C ILE A 298 -14.27 -13.19 -22.04
N PHE A 299 -15.59 -13.09 -21.94
CA PHE A 299 -16.35 -11.91 -22.34
C PHE A 299 -16.68 -11.02 -21.13
N PRO A 300 -16.71 -9.67 -21.26
CA PRO A 300 -16.84 -8.79 -20.11
C PRO A 300 -18.13 -8.97 -19.30
N ASP A 301 -19.23 -9.37 -19.94
CA ASP A 301 -20.52 -9.63 -19.30
C ASP A 301 -20.47 -10.82 -18.32
N GLN A 302 -19.50 -11.72 -18.44
CA GLN A 302 -19.28 -12.84 -17.52
C GLN A 302 -18.64 -12.38 -16.19
N ILE A 303 -17.98 -11.21 -16.18
CA ILE A 303 -17.31 -10.63 -15.02
C ILE A 303 -18.31 -9.74 -14.27
N LYS A 304 -18.98 -10.31 -13.27
CA LYS A 304 -20.09 -9.70 -12.53
C LYS A 304 -19.69 -9.38 -11.09
N GLY A 305 -20.12 -8.21 -10.60
CA GLY A 305 -19.82 -7.76 -9.24
C GLY A 305 -18.32 -7.57 -8.99
N SER A 306 -17.87 -7.83 -7.76
CA SER A 306 -16.48 -7.61 -7.33
C SER A 306 -15.59 -8.87 -7.34
N ARG A 307 -16.18 -10.07 -7.41
CA ARG A 307 -15.49 -11.37 -7.50
C ARG A 307 -16.45 -12.44 -7.99
N GLY A 308 -15.92 -13.50 -8.57
CA GLY A 308 -16.69 -14.67 -8.98
C GLY A 308 -15.80 -15.80 -9.45
N ILE A 309 -16.42 -16.77 -10.11
CA ILE A 309 -15.77 -17.93 -10.73
C ILE A 309 -16.31 -17.98 -12.16
N LEU A 310 -15.41 -18.06 -13.14
CA LEU A 310 -15.76 -18.37 -14.53
C LEU A 310 -15.65 -19.89 -14.73
N GLN A 311 -16.61 -20.50 -15.42
CA GLN A 311 -16.47 -21.84 -15.99
C GLN A 311 -16.59 -21.68 -17.50
N LEU A 312 -15.56 -22.08 -18.24
CA LEU A 312 -15.40 -21.76 -19.66
C LEU A 312 -14.99 -23.01 -20.44
N PRO A 313 -15.66 -23.33 -21.56
CA PRO A 313 -15.19 -24.38 -22.45
C PRO A 313 -13.83 -24.02 -23.05
N ILE A 314 -12.96 -25.03 -23.16
CA ILE A 314 -11.70 -24.96 -23.91
C ILE A 314 -11.99 -25.52 -25.30
N PHE A 315 -11.86 -24.69 -26.33
CA PHE A 315 -12.05 -25.09 -27.73
C PHE A 315 -10.73 -25.55 -28.34
N ALA A 316 -10.76 -26.60 -29.16
CA ALA A 316 -9.60 -27.05 -29.92
C ALA A 316 -9.08 -25.94 -30.87
N SER A 317 -7.77 -25.89 -31.07
CA SER A 317 -7.21 -24.98 -32.08
C SER A 317 -7.70 -25.36 -33.48
N LEU A 318 -8.21 -24.39 -34.24
CA LEU A 318 -8.77 -24.56 -35.59
C LEU A 318 -10.08 -25.37 -35.70
N GLN A 319 -10.70 -25.77 -34.58
CA GLN A 319 -11.97 -26.51 -34.58
C GLN A 319 -12.89 -25.99 -33.46
N ASN A 320 -14.14 -25.65 -33.78
CA ASN A 320 -15.15 -25.20 -32.78
C ASN A 320 -15.68 -26.35 -31.91
N LEU A 321 -14.82 -27.30 -31.54
CA LEU A 321 -15.09 -28.45 -30.70
C LEU A 321 -14.58 -28.16 -29.29
N ALA A 322 -15.45 -28.26 -28.28
CA ALA A 322 -15.03 -28.20 -26.89
C ALA A 322 -14.31 -29.50 -26.51
N ILE A 323 -13.08 -29.39 -26.00
CA ILE A 323 -12.20 -30.51 -25.61
C ILE A 323 -11.96 -30.59 -24.09
N GLY A 324 -12.53 -29.64 -23.33
CA GLY A 324 -12.31 -29.51 -21.90
C GLY A 324 -13.00 -28.29 -21.31
N GLU A 325 -12.76 -28.05 -20.02
CA GLU A 325 -13.23 -26.88 -19.27
C GLU A 325 -12.05 -26.25 -18.50
N ILE A 326 -12.07 -24.91 -18.40
CA ILE A 326 -11.30 -24.18 -17.40
C ILE A 326 -12.23 -23.51 -16.39
N THR A 327 -12.00 -23.80 -15.11
CA THR A 327 -12.60 -23.06 -13.98
C THR A 327 -11.61 -22.01 -13.48
N LEU A 328 -12.01 -20.73 -13.48
CA LEU A 328 -11.11 -19.59 -13.26
C LEU A 328 -11.73 -18.53 -12.32
N PRO A 329 -11.36 -18.54 -11.02
CA PRO A 329 -11.68 -17.48 -10.08
C PRO A 329 -11.18 -16.10 -10.51
N TYR A 330 -11.99 -15.08 -10.27
CA TYR A 330 -11.63 -13.69 -10.57
C TYR A 330 -11.92 -12.71 -9.42
N LEU A 331 -11.21 -11.58 -9.48
CA LEU A 331 -11.36 -10.42 -8.61
C LEU A 331 -11.44 -9.17 -9.50
N LEU A 332 -12.39 -8.26 -9.22
CA LEU A 332 -12.52 -6.96 -9.87
C LEU A 332 -12.26 -5.85 -8.84
N VAL A 333 -11.14 -5.14 -8.98
CA VAL A 333 -10.72 -4.06 -8.08
C VAL A 333 -10.92 -2.72 -8.77
N GLN A 334 -11.82 -1.90 -8.23
CA GLN A 334 -12.06 -0.53 -8.69
C GLN A 334 -11.20 0.46 -7.86
N PRO A 335 -10.90 1.66 -8.40
CA PRO A 335 -10.29 2.73 -7.60
C PRO A 335 -11.23 3.19 -6.47
N MET A 336 -10.71 3.92 -5.49
CA MET A 336 -11.51 4.51 -4.40
C MET A 336 -12.53 5.53 -4.98
N PRO A 337 -13.86 5.40 -4.73
CA PRO A 337 -14.87 6.24 -5.39
C PRO A 337 -14.79 7.74 -5.05
N LYS A 338 -14.25 8.07 -3.89
CA LYS A 338 -13.88 9.43 -3.46
C LYS A 338 -12.50 9.36 -2.82
N VAL A 339 -11.47 9.55 -3.63
CA VAL A 339 -10.11 9.71 -3.12
C VAL A 339 -9.99 11.14 -2.57
N GLU A 340 -9.89 11.30 -1.26
CA GLU A 340 -9.09 12.41 -0.73
C GLU A 340 -7.68 12.19 -1.28
N ALA A 341 -7.20 13.11 -2.12
CA ALA A 341 -6.20 12.77 -3.11
C ALA A 341 -4.87 12.33 -2.46
N GLY A 342 -4.68 11.01 -2.43
CA GLY A 342 -3.41 10.38 -2.11
C GLY A 342 -2.30 11.06 -2.89
N ASN A 343 -1.28 11.53 -2.19
CA ASN A 343 -0.26 12.39 -2.77
C ASN A 343 1.14 11.84 -2.57
N LEU A 344 2.05 12.35 -3.39
CA LEU A 344 3.42 11.86 -3.53
C LEU A 344 4.35 12.27 -2.37
N ARG A 345 3.84 12.83 -1.26
CA ARG A 345 4.72 13.34 -0.18
C ARG A 345 5.48 12.20 0.53
N ALA A 346 4.79 11.14 0.90
CA ALA A 346 5.34 9.97 1.59
C ALA A 346 4.56 8.71 1.21
N SER A 347 5.08 7.55 1.60
CA SER A 347 4.40 6.25 1.51
C SER A 347 4.65 5.48 2.79
N PHE A 348 3.69 4.64 3.16
CA PHE A 348 3.80 3.75 4.32
C PHE A 348 3.47 2.29 3.99
N HIS A 349 3.16 1.95 2.73
CA HIS A 349 2.72 0.60 2.32
C HIS A 349 3.69 -0.55 2.69
N HIS A 350 4.99 -0.25 2.82
CA HIS A 350 6.04 -1.10 3.41
C HIS A 350 6.87 -0.34 4.47
N TYR A 351 6.30 0.68 5.12
CA TYR A 351 6.96 1.31 6.27
C TYR A 351 6.78 0.40 7.48
N TRP A 352 7.77 -0.44 7.74
CA TRP A 352 8.09 -1.00 9.05
C TRP A 352 9.62 -1.10 9.12
N PRO A 353 10.30 -0.48 10.10
CA PRO A 353 11.77 -0.53 10.19
C PRO A 353 12.29 -1.83 10.82
N ASP A 354 13.17 -2.51 10.11
CA ASP A 354 13.88 -3.74 10.54
C ASP A 354 14.71 -3.55 11.83
N ASN A 355 14.95 -2.30 12.25
CA ASN A 355 15.67 -1.94 13.48
C ASN A 355 14.76 -1.59 14.66
N TRP A 356 13.49 -2.02 14.62
CA TRP A 356 12.57 -1.98 15.75
C TRP A 356 12.59 -3.32 16.51
N PRO A 357 12.35 -3.34 17.83
CA PRO A 357 12.19 -4.58 18.56
C PRO A 357 10.94 -5.34 18.10
N THR A 358 10.90 -6.65 18.31
CA THR A 358 9.67 -7.45 18.25
C THR A 358 8.56 -6.80 19.08
N LEU A 359 7.45 -6.46 18.43
CA LEU A 359 6.37 -5.70 19.05
C LEU A 359 5.34 -6.59 19.74
N ASP A 360 4.87 -6.14 20.90
CA ASP A 360 3.84 -6.83 21.68
C ASP A 360 2.44 -6.42 21.22
N VAL A 361 1.68 -7.36 20.64
CA VAL A 361 0.34 -7.11 20.07
C VAL A 361 -0.72 -7.88 20.85
N GLY A 362 -1.67 -7.18 21.46
CA GLY A 362 -2.77 -7.82 22.18
C GLY A 362 -3.83 -8.39 21.23
N TYR A 363 -4.07 -9.70 21.28
CA TYR A 363 -5.08 -10.37 20.45
C TYR A 363 -6.49 -9.98 20.90
N ARG A 364 -7.27 -9.31 20.03
CA ARG A 364 -8.62 -8.78 20.33
C ARG A 364 -8.68 -7.90 21.60
N GLY A 365 -7.56 -7.31 22.02
CA GLY A 365 -7.35 -6.77 23.35
C GLY A 365 -6.53 -7.72 24.23
N LEU A 366 -7.00 -8.05 25.44
CA LEU A 366 -6.34 -9.03 26.33
C LEU A 366 -6.71 -10.52 26.05
N GLY A 367 -7.45 -10.80 24.98
CA GLY A 367 -7.59 -12.16 24.45
C GLY A 367 -9.00 -12.61 24.07
N ALA A 368 -9.09 -13.84 23.54
CA ALA A 368 -10.32 -14.46 23.02
C ALA A 368 -11.32 -14.92 24.10
N SER A 369 -11.87 -13.95 24.84
CA SER A 369 -12.77 -14.09 26.00
C SER A 369 -14.03 -14.95 25.80
N TYR A 370 -14.52 -15.12 24.57
CA TYR A 370 -15.68 -15.97 24.31
C TYR A 370 -15.33 -17.46 24.30
N PHE A 371 -14.06 -17.79 24.08
CA PHE A 371 -13.57 -19.17 23.97
C PHE A 371 -12.74 -19.57 25.19
N GLN A 372 -11.92 -18.67 25.73
CA GLN A 372 -11.11 -18.88 26.94
C GLN A 372 -11.86 -18.41 28.21
N SER A 373 -11.56 -18.99 29.37
CA SER A 373 -12.15 -18.61 30.67
C SER A 373 -11.19 -17.83 31.58
N SER A 374 -9.98 -17.53 31.11
CA SER A 374 -8.89 -16.90 31.87
C SER A 374 -8.90 -15.37 31.83
N THR A 375 -9.51 -14.77 30.79
CA THR A 375 -9.54 -13.32 30.54
C THR A 375 -10.71 -12.65 31.25
N SER A 376 -10.45 -11.56 31.97
CA SER A 376 -11.46 -10.80 32.72
C SER A 376 -12.26 -9.78 31.90
N LEU A 377 -11.75 -9.38 30.73
CA LEU A 377 -12.36 -8.36 29.87
C LEU A 377 -12.93 -8.97 28.59
N THR A 378 -14.00 -8.38 28.08
CA THR A 378 -14.65 -8.81 26.84
C THR A 378 -13.81 -8.46 25.61
N GLU A 379 -13.58 -9.43 24.73
CA GLU A 379 -12.82 -9.27 23.49
C GLU A 379 -13.43 -8.24 22.54
N ASN A 380 -12.58 -7.62 21.73
CA ASN A 380 -12.95 -6.59 20.76
C ASN A 380 -13.65 -5.33 21.35
N THR A 381 -13.49 -5.08 22.67
CA THR A 381 -13.98 -3.86 23.33
C THR A 381 -12.88 -2.83 23.58
N ILE A 382 -13.27 -1.55 23.64
CA ILE A 382 -12.37 -0.42 23.93
C ILE A 382 -11.71 -0.57 25.31
N GLU A 383 -12.41 -1.13 26.29
CA GLU A 383 -11.85 -1.43 27.62
C GLU A 383 -10.72 -2.47 27.54
N SER A 384 -10.92 -3.55 26.77
CA SER A 384 -9.90 -4.59 26.56
C SER A 384 -8.66 -4.04 25.83
N TYR A 385 -8.84 -3.20 24.80
CA TYR A 385 -7.72 -2.52 24.14
C TYR A 385 -6.98 -1.54 25.07
N MET A 386 -7.69 -0.80 25.91
CA MET A 386 -7.09 0.10 26.90
C MET A 386 -6.39 -0.65 28.04
N ALA A 387 -6.65 -1.95 28.22
CA ALA A 387 -5.94 -2.79 29.18
C ALA A 387 -4.59 -3.31 28.63
N VAL A 388 -4.49 -3.58 27.32
CA VAL A 388 -3.21 -3.87 26.65
C VAL A 388 -2.22 -2.71 26.81
N LEU A 389 -2.70 -1.47 26.69
CA LEU A 389 -1.89 -0.27 26.96
C LEU A 389 -1.36 -0.22 28.40
N LYS A 390 -2.17 -0.62 29.40
CA LYS A 390 -1.73 -0.73 30.81
C LYS A 390 -0.66 -1.83 30.97
N ALA A 391 -0.82 -2.95 30.26
CA ALA A 391 0.12 -4.06 30.21
C ALA A 391 1.39 -3.78 29.37
N LYS A 392 1.57 -2.55 28.86
CA LYS A 392 2.73 -2.09 28.06
C LYS A 392 2.84 -2.71 26.66
N GLY A 393 1.75 -3.25 26.12
CA GLY A 393 1.67 -3.64 24.71
C GLY A 393 1.81 -2.44 23.78
N ASP A 394 2.35 -2.67 22.58
CA ASP A 394 2.57 -1.63 21.57
C ASP A 394 1.37 -1.48 20.62
N MET A 395 0.67 -2.59 20.38
CA MET A 395 -0.46 -2.64 19.45
C MET A 395 -1.60 -3.53 19.96
N VAL A 396 -2.76 -3.44 19.32
CA VAL A 396 -3.85 -4.42 19.43
C VAL A 396 -4.31 -4.90 18.06
N GLN A 397 -4.61 -6.19 17.94
CA GLN A 397 -5.39 -6.72 16.84
C GLN A 397 -6.88 -6.49 17.11
N LEU A 398 -7.65 -6.20 16.06
CA LEU A 398 -9.09 -6.04 16.12
C LEU A 398 -9.78 -6.58 14.86
N ASP A 399 -10.95 -7.20 15.06
CA ASP A 399 -11.74 -7.82 13.99
C ASP A 399 -12.77 -6.86 13.42
N VAL A 400 -12.62 -6.43 12.17
CA VAL A 400 -13.53 -5.49 11.49
C VAL A 400 -14.35 -6.19 10.41
N GLN A 401 -15.67 -5.97 10.45
CA GLN A 401 -16.61 -6.37 9.40
C GLN A 401 -17.71 -5.32 9.22
N LEU A 402 -18.54 -5.47 8.18
CA LEU A 402 -19.64 -4.54 7.89
C LEU A 402 -21.02 -5.12 8.15
N THR A 403 -21.90 -4.26 8.65
CA THR A 403 -23.35 -4.45 8.69
C THR A 403 -24.00 -4.35 7.30
N LYS A 404 -25.29 -4.69 7.19
CA LYS A 404 -26.13 -4.55 5.98
C LYS A 404 -26.16 -3.13 5.40
N ASP A 405 -26.11 -2.12 6.28
CA ASP A 405 -26.02 -0.69 5.95
C ASP A 405 -24.58 -0.18 5.78
N TYR A 406 -23.61 -1.09 5.64
CA TYR A 406 -22.19 -0.80 5.40
C TYR A 406 -21.50 0.03 6.51
N VAL A 407 -21.95 -0.10 7.77
CA VAL A 407 -21.29 0.49 8.94
C VAL A 407 -20.16 -0.44 9.41
N PRO A 408 -18.90 0.05 9.53
CA PRO A 408 -17.81 -0.77 10.06
C PRO A 408 -17.95 -0.98 11.57
N VAL A 409 -18.10 -2.23 11.98
CA VAL A 409 -18.23 -2.68 13.37
C VAL A 409 -17.10 -3.61 13.75
N VAL A 410 -16.76 -3.63 15.04
CA VAL A 410 -15.65 -4.44 15.56
C VAL A 410 -16.20 -5.67 16.31
N TRP A 411 -15.99 -6.86 15.75
CA TRP A 411 -16.52 -8.16 16.22
C TRP A 411 -15.90 -9.33 15.45
N HIS A 412 -15.53 -10.42 16.14
CA HIS A 412 -14.84 -11.58 15.53
C HIS A 412 -15.72 -12.48 14.65
N GLY A 413 -16.86 -12.96 15.15
CA GLY A 413 -17.66 -13.97 14.45
C GLY A 413 -18.47 -13.36 13.30
N PHE A 414 -18.71 -14.08 12.19
CA PHE A 414 -19.56 -13.57 11.10
C PHE A 414 -21.05 -13.40 11.49
N GLY A 415 -21.42 -13.85 12.70
CA GLY A 415 -22.74 -13.71 13.30
C GLY A 415 -22.71 -13.90 14.82
N PHE A 416 -23.89 -14.03 15.40
CA PHE A 416 -24.12 -14.33 16.82
C PHE A 416 -25.49 -15.02 16.99
N TYR A 417 -25.76 -15.59 18.16
CA TYR A 417 -27.09 -16.13 18.48
C TYR A 417 -27.97 -15.04 19.11
N THR A 418 -29.23 -14.98 18.70
CA THR A 418 -30.25 -14.06 19.23
C THR A 418 -31.53 -14.82 19.55
N SER A 419 -32.37 -14.23 20.40
CA SER A 419 -33.77 -14.60 20.58
C SER A 419 -34.64 -13.35 20.50
N ASP A 420 -35.95 -13.54 20.39
CA ASP A 420 -36.90 -12.43 20.36
C ASP A 420 -37.04 -11.80 21.76
N ARG A 421 -37.39 -10.51 21.80
CA ARG A 421 -37.22 -9.65 22.98
C ARG A 421 -37.78 -10.26 24.26
N ASP A 422 -39.01 -10.76 24.18
CA ASP A 422 -39.80 -11.21 25.33
C ASP A 422 -39.80 -12.76 25.47
N ARG A 423 -39.03 -13.48 24.64
CA ARG A 423 -38.91 -14.94 24.70
C ARG A 423 -37.98 -15.36 25.84
N SER A 424 -38.48 -16.22 26.73
CA SER A 424 -37.63 -16.93 27.70
C SER A 424 -36.69 -17.87 26.95
N VAL A 425 -35.40 -17.85 27.29
CA VAL A 425 -34.37 -18.74 26.72
C VAL A 425 -33.99 -19.74 27.81
N ARG A 426 -34.23 -21.02 27.56
CA ARG A 426 -33.88 -22.13 28.45
C ARG A 426 -32.63 -22.86 27.99
N ASP A 427 -32.49 -23.06 26.69
CA ASP A 427 -31.35 -23.73 26.07
C ASP A 427 -31.06 -23.19 24.65
N ARG A 428 -30.17 -23.86 23.92
CA ARG A 428 -29.72 -23.46 22.57
C ARG A 428 -30.81 -23.53 21.49
N PHE A 429 -31.88 -24.29 21.68
CA PHE A 429 -32.98 -24.45 20.71
C PHE A 429 -33.98 -23.28 20.77
N ASP A 430 -33.91 -22.43 21.81
CA ASP A 430 -34.61 -21.14 21.85
C ASP A 430 -33.92 -20.05 21.01
N LEU A 431 -32.72 -20.31 20.49
CA LEU A 431 -31.87 -19.34 19.81
C LEU A 431 -31.86 -19.54 18.29
N ARG A 432 -31.82 -18.42 17.56
CA ARG A 432 -31.54 -18.37 16.12
C ARG A 432 -30.21 -17.67 15.87
N PHE A 433 -29.40 -18.21 14.96
CA PHE A 433 -28.17 -17.56 14.52
C PHE A 433 -28.48 -16.47 13.50
N VAL A 434 -27.81 -15.32 13.59
CA VAL A 434 -27.97 -14.18 12.67
C VAL A 434 -26.61 -13.65 12.24
N LEU A 435 -26.48 -13.28 10.96
CA LEU A 435 -25.23 -12.76 10.40
C LEU A 435 -25.14 -11.24 10.48
N ILE A 436 -23.95 -10.71 10.75
CA ILE A 436 -23.74 -9.24 10.88
C ILE A 436 -24.13 -8.51 9.59
N ARG A 437 -23.82 -9.11 8.43
CA ARG A 437 -24.18 -8.59 7.10
C ARG A 437 -25.70 -8.55 6.79
N GLU A 438 -26.55 -9.12 7.65
CA GLU A 438 -28.02 -9.18 7.46
C GLU A 438 -28.78 -8.18 8.34
N LEU A 439 -28.10 -7.61 9.34
CA LEU A 439 -28.63 -6.58 10.23
C LEU A 439 -28.04 -5.23 9.87
N THR A 440 -28.85 -4.17 9.90
CA THR A 440 -28.36 -2.79 9.98
C THR A 440 -27.70 -2.54 11.33
N TYR A 441 -26.90 -1.48 11.48
CA TYR A 441 -26.31 -1.14 12.78
C TYR A 441 -27.37 -0.89 13.86
N SER A 442 -28.54 -0.35 13.49
CA SER A 442 -29.65 -0.15 14.43
C SER A 442 -30.26 -1.48 14.90
N GLU A 443 -30.49 -2.43 14.00
CA GLU A 443 -31.01 -3.77 14.35
C GLU A 443 -29.99 -4.55 15.19
N LEU A 444 -28.70 -4.47 14.84
CA LEU A 444 -27.59 -5.09 15.57
C LEU A 444 -27.53 -4.59 17.02
N LYS A 445 -27.60 -3.27 17.24
CA LYS A 445 -27.55 -2.66 18.59
C LYS A 445 -28.86 -2.80 19.39
N ALA A 446 -29.94 -3.26 18.76
CA ALA A 446 -31.22 -3.58 19.42
C ALA A 446 -31.39 -5.10 19.71
N SER A 447 -30.53 -5.96 19.16
CA SER A 447 -30.64 -7.41 19.29
C SER A 447 -30.22 -7.93 20.67
N ARG A 448 -30.86 -9.01 21.14
CA ARG A 448 -30.33 -9.82 22.25
C ARG A 448 -29.13 -10.61 21.77
N VAL A 449 -28.13 -10.82 22.62
CA VAL A 449 -26.85 -11.40 22.20
C VAL A 449 -26.52 -12.60 23.06
N PHE A 450 -26.38 -13.76 22.44
CA PHE A 450 -26.02 -15.02 23.09
C PHE A 450 -24.80 -15.65 22.43
N ILE A 451 -24.01 -16.34 23.24
CA ILE A 451 -22.80 -17.05 22.83
C ILE A 451 -22.84 -18.45 23.43
N LEU A 452 -22.47 -19.46 22.62
CA LEU A 452 -22.41 -20.85 23.04
C LEU A 452 -20.98 -21.18 23.49
N LYS A 453 -20.76 -21.24 24.80
CA LYS A 453 -19.43 -21.49 25.40
C LYS A 453 -19.42 -22.89 26.03
N ARG A 454 -18.66 -23.82 25.45
CA ARG A 454 -18.62 -25.25 25.87
C ARG A 454 -20.03 -25.84 26.08
N TRP A 455 -20.91 -25.66 25.08
CA TRP A 455 -22.33 -26.04 25.09
C TRP A 455 -23.26 -25.27 26.05
N THR A 456 -22.74 -24.43 26.95
CA THR A 456 -23.57 -23.53 27.78
C THR A 456 -23.99 -22.28 27.00
N VAL A 457 -25.22 -21.81 27.24
CA VAL A 457 -25.71 -20.52 26.72
C VAL A 457 -25.29 -19.41 27.68
N GLN A 458 -24.67 -18.35 27.16
CA GLN A 458 -24.33 -17.14 27.91
C GLN A 458 -24.94 -15.91 27.24
N GLU A 459 -25.74 -15.11 27.96
CA GLU A 459 -26.34 -13.87 27.46
C GLU A 459 -25.42 -12.66 27.74
N TYR A 460 -25.12 -11.90 26.69
CA TYR A 460 -24.29 -10.70 26.67
C TYR A 460 -25.08 -9.44 26.26
N THR A 461 -26.42 -9.53 26.22
CA THR A 461 -27.34 -8.42 25.86
C THR A 461 -27.10 -7.15 26.67
N ASN A 462 -26.71 -7.28 27.94
CA ASN A 462 -26.34 -6.17 28.82
C ASN A 462 -25.16 -5.32 28.29
N LEU A 463 -24.25 -5.92 27.51
CA LEU A 463 -23.15 -5.19 26.85
C LEU A 463 -23.58 -4.55 25.51
N ASN A 464 -24.75 -4.89 24.97
CA ASN A 464 -25.23 -4.34 23.70
C ASN A 464 -25.97 -3.00 23.90
N VAL A 465 -26.79 -2.92 24.95
CA VAL A 465 -27.64 -1.77 25.33
C VAL A 465 -26.82 -0.51 25.71
N LYS A 466 -27.49 0.59 26.04
CA LYS A 466 -26.84 1.90 26.31
C LYS A 466 -26.42 2.11 27.76
N ASP A 467 -26.88 1.27 28.68
CA ASP A 467 -26.82 1.53 30.13
C ASP A 467 -25.48 1.14 30.77
N VAL A 468 -24.62 0.46 29.99
CA VAL A 468 -23.21 0.19 30.33
C VAL A 468 -22.28 1.27 29.75
N SER A 469 -21.09 1.42 30.35
CA SER A 469 -20.03 2.30 29.84
C SER A 469 -19.74 2.03 28.36
N GLN A 470 -19.70 3.07 27.52
CA GLN A 470 -19.42 2.96 26.08
C GLN A 470 -18.11 2.20 25.78
N LYS A 471 -17.16 2.17 26.72
CA LYS A 471 -15.89 1.41 26.57
C LYS A 471 -16.07 -0.11 26.64
N GLN A 472 -17.12 -0.57 27.31
CA GLN A 472 -17.43 -1.99 27.58
C GLN A 472 -18.42 -2.57 26.56
N ARG A 473 -18.95 -1.74 25.65
CA ARG A 473 -19.99 -2.15 24.71
C ARG A 473 -19.42 -3.01 23.59
N ILE A 474 -20.12 -4.12 23.32
CA ILE A 474 -19.86 -4.98 22.17
C ILE A 474 -20.40 -4.33 20.88
N PHE A 475 -19.89 -4.75 19.72
CA PHE A 475 -20.14 -4.11 18.42
C PHE A 475 -19.88 -2.58 18.42
N PRO A 476 -18.77 -2.06 18.97
CA PRO A 476 -18.44 -0.65 18.78
C PRO A 476 -18.15 -0.39 17.30
N LYS A 477 -18.38 0.84 16.84
CA LYS A 477 -17.96 1.22 15.47
C LYS A 477 -16.45 1.34 15.40
N LEU A 478 -15.88 1.09 14.22
CA LEU A 478 -14.45 1.30 13.99
C LEU A 478 -14.02 2.76 14.25
N SER A 479 -14.86 3.75 13.94
CA SER A 479 -14.61 5.16 14.27
C SER A 479 -14.56 5.40 15.79
N GLU A 480 -15.48 4.81 16.55
CA GLU A 480 -15.54 4.92 18.02
C GLU A 480 -14.27 4.33 18.68
N VAL A 481 -13.71 3.26 18.09
CA VAL A 481 -12.41 2.69 18.51
C VAL A 481 -11.23 3.62 18.14
N PHE A 482 -11.21 4.17 16.92
CA PHE A 482 -10.16 5.10 16.49
C PHE A 482 -10.14 6.42 17.28
N GLU A 483 -11.29 6.87 17.78
CA GLU A 483 -11.45 8.08 18.60
C GLU A 483 -11.11 7.84 20.08
N ALA A 484 -11.50 6.68 20.63
CA ALA A 484 -11.32 6.40 22.06
C ALA A 484 -9.91 5.93 22.46
N LEU A 485 -9.14 5.33 21.52
CA LEU A 485 -7.78 4.84 21.79
C LEU A 485 -6.72 5.92 21.52
N PRO A 486 -5.72 6.11 22.40
CA PRO A 486 -4.67 7.10 22.18
C PRO A 486 -3.86 6.76 20.93
N LYS A 487 -3.36 7.78 20.23
CA LYS A 487 -2.57 7.61 18.99
C LYS A 487 -1.19 6.96 19.22
N THR A 488 -0.77 6.81 20.49
CA THR A 488 0.42 6.03 20.91
C THR A 488 0.18 4.52 20.98
N LEU A 489 -1.07 4.05 20.86
CA LEU A 489 -1.39 2.64 20.67
C LEU A 489 -1.54 2.34 19.18
N GLY A 490 -0.70 1.44 18.67
CA GLY A 490 -0.78 0.97 17.29
C GLY A 490 -1.95 -0.01 17.08
N LEU A 491 -2.43 -0.15 15.86
CA LEU A 491 -3.59 -1.00 15.54
C LEU A 491 -3.29 -1.95 14.37
N LEU A 492 -3.64 -3.22 14.54
CA LEU A 492 -3.63 -4.25 13.51
C LEU A 492 -5.09 -4.55 13.15
N VAL A 493 -5.56 -3.89 12.09
CA VAL A 493 -6.97 -3.87 11.69
C VAL A 493 -7.26 -5.06 10.77
N GLU A 494 -7.77 -6.14 11.34
CA GLU A 494 -8.13 -7.33 10.58
C GLU A 494 -9.47 -7.14 9.87
N VAL A 495 -9.46 -7.04 8.55
CA VAL A 495 -10.66 -6.96 7.72
C VAL A 495 -11.15 -8.38 7.44
N LYS A 496 -12.16 -8.82 8.19
CA LYS A 496 -12.70 -10.18 8.05
C LYS A 496 -13.49 -10.32 6.75
N TRP A 497 -13.26 -11.42 6.04
CA TRP A 497 -14.04 -11.86 4.88
C TRP A 497 -14.06 -13.39 4.84
N PRO A 498 -15.23 -14.06 4.74
CA PRO A 498 -15.30 -15.52 4.83
C PRO A 498 -14.48 -16.24 3.76
N GLN A 499 -13.65 -17.17 4.20
CA GLN A 499 -12.93 -18.12 3.36
C GLN A 499 -13.77 -19.36 3.06
N ILE A 500 -13.25 -20.17 2.13
CA ILE A 500 -13.77 -21.49 1.78
C ILE A 500 -12.66 -22.49 2.12
N MET A 501 -12.99 -23.51 2.90
CA MET A 501 -12.08 -24.59 3.28
C MET A 501 -11.83 -25.54 2.12
N ALA A 502 -10.74 -26.31 2.15
CA ALA A 502 -10.42 -27.34 1.17
C ALA A 502 -11.47 -28.48 1.13
N SER A 503 -12.25 -28.64 2.20
CA SER A 503 -13.47 -29.47 2.28
C SER A 503 -14.68 -28.90 1.52
N GLY A 504 -14.55 -27.73 0.89
CA GLY A 504 -15.60 -27.01 0.16
C GLY A 504 -16.55 -26.19 1.06
N VAL A 505 -16.43 -26.31 2.38
CA VAL A 505 -17.30 -25.61 3.35
C VAL A 505 -16.88 -24.14 3.49
N PRO A 506 -17.80 -23.16 3.34
CA PRO A 506 -17.50 -21.76 3.62
C PRO A 506 -17.59 -21.45 5.13
N GLU A 507 -16.69 -20.61 5.64
CA GLU A 507 -16.75 -20.10 7.04
C GLU A 507 -18.07 -19.37 7.33
N SER A 508 -18.59 -18.68 6.31
CA SER A 508 -19.91 -18.02 6.31
C SER A 508 -20.31 -17.61 4.90
N THR A 509 -21.58 -17.26 4.71
CA THR A 509 -22.06 -16.67 3.45
C THR A 509 -21.75 -15.17 3.43
N GLN A 510 -21.38 -14.62 2.27
CA GLN A 510 -21.14 -13.19 2.09
C GLN A 510 -21.68 -12.70 0.75
N ASN A 511 -22.52 -11.65 0.78
CA ASN A 511 -23.19 -11.07 -0.38
C ASN A 511 -22.99 -9.55 -0.54
N LEU A 512 -22.30 -8.89 0.39
CA LEU A 512 -21.91 -7.48 0.25
C LEU A 512 -20.89 -7.30 -0.89
N ASN A 513 -20.90 -6.15 -1.56
CA ASN A 513 -19.95 -5.88 -2.65
C ASN A 513 -18.55 -5.61 -2.07
N LYS A 514 -17.55 -6.39 -2.49
CA LYS A 514 -16.19 -6.37 -1.92
C LYS A 514 -15.44 -5.05 -2.17
N ASN A 515 -15.77 -4.30 -3.23
CA ASN A 515 -15.24 -2.92 -3.40
C ASN A 515 -15.82 -2.01 -2.34
N ILE A 516 -17.14 -1.89 -2.27
CA ILE A 516 -17.83 -1.04 -1.27
C ILE A 516 -17.41 -1.43 0.17
N TYR A 517 -17.20 -2.73 0.41
CA TYR A 517 -16.74 -3.26 1.69
C TYR A 517 -15.36 -2.70 2.09
N VAL A 518 -14.36 -2.83 1.21
CA VAL A 518 -13.02 -2.29 1.42
C VAL A 518 -13.02 -0.76 1.43
N ASP A 519 -13.77 -0.12 0.53
CA ASP A 519 -13.84 1.34 0.40
C ASP A 519 -14.36 2.00 1.69
N ARG A 520 -15.37 1.40 2.33
CA ARG A 520 -15.95 1.90 3.58
C ARG A 520 -14.98 1.81 4.75
N ILE A 521 -14.25 0.69 4.86
CA ILE A 521 -13.24 0.50 5.91
C ILE A 521 -12.06 1.45 5.68
N LEU A 522 -11.53 1.53 4.45
CA LEU A 522 -10.47 2.45 4.08
C LEU A 522 -10.85 3.91 4.38
N HIS A 523 -12.05 4.33 4.00
CA HIS A 523 -12.59 5.65 4.29
C HIS A 523 -12.58 5.93 5.80
N THR A 524 -13.20 5.08 6.62
CA THR A 524 -13.22 5.26 8.09
C THR A 524 -11.81 5.31 8.71
N THR A 525 -10.86 4.51 8.20
CA THR A 525 -9.46 4.52 8.67
C THR A 525 -8.69 5.76 8.22
N ILE A 526 -8.95 6.30 7.04
CA ILE A 526 -8.36 7.57 6.57
C ILE A 526 -8.81 8.72 7.48
N TYR A 527 -10.12 8.88 7.70
CA TYR A 527 -10.66 10.02 8.46
C TYR A 527 -10.34 9.97 9.97
N HIS A 528 -10.59 8.84 10.63
CA HIS A 528 -10.48 8.74 12.09
C HIS A 528 -9.19 8.03 12.54
N GLY A 529 -8.72 7.06 11.75
CA GLY A 529 -7.61 6.18 12.09
C GLY A 529 -6.25 6.88 12.06
N CYS A 530 -5.92 7.56 10.95
CA CYS A 530 -4.60 8.13 10.61
C CYS A 530 -3.88 8.88 11.74
N GLY A 531 -2.55 8.94 11.71
CA GLY A 531 -1.76 9.59 12.74
C GLY A 531 -1.34 8.67 13.89
N ARG A 532 -1.36 7.35 13.65
CA ARG A 532 -0.93 6.30 14.58
C ARG A 532 -0.26 5.16 13.78
N PRO A 533 0.51 4.28 14.43
CA PRO A 533 0.94 3.03 13.80
C PRO A 533 -0.31 2.21 13.44
N LEU A 534 -0.46 1.84 12.17
CA LEU A 534 -1.62 1.07 11.71
C LEU A 534 -1.22 0.15 10.57
N ILE A 535 -1.54 -1.14 10.71
CA ILE A 535 -1.42 -2.17 9.68
C ILE A 535 -2.83 -2.69 9.38
N PHE A 536 -3.17 -2.88 8.11
CA PHE A 536 -4.32 -3.69 7.71
C PHE A 536 -3.92 -5.16 7.61
N ALA A 537 -4.80 -6.05 8.05
CA ALA A 537 -4.61 -7.49 7.93
C ALA A 537 -5.87 -8.15 7.37
N SER A 538 -5.75 -9.35 6.80
CA SER A 538 -6.90 -10.20 6.47
C SER A 538 -6.42 -11.63 6.20
N PHE A 539 -7.25 -12.63 6.51
CA PHE A 539 -7.06 -14.00 6.00
C PHE A 539 -7.41 -14.11 4.51
N ASP A 540 -8.11 -13.12 3.95
CA ASP A 540 -8.50 -13.09 2.54
C ASP A 540 -7.44 -12.37 1.68
N ALA A 541 -6.78 -13.14 0.82
CA ALA A 541 -5.76 -12.61 -0.08
C ALA A 541 -6.31 -11.62 -1.13
N ASP A 542 -7.61 -11.66 -1.48
CA ASP A 542 -8.20 -10.64 -2.34
C ASP A 542 -8.39 -9.31 -1.61
N ILE A 543 -8.83 -9.32 -0.34
CA ILE A 543 -8.90 -8.11 0.50
C ILE A 543 -7.53 -7.44 0.59
N CYS A 544 -6.46 -8.23 0.81
CA CYS A 544 -5.10 -7.71 0.85
C CYS A 544 -4.69 -7.03 -0.47
N THR A 545 -4.94 -7.69 -1.61
CA THR A 545 -4.75 -7.09 -2.96
C THR A 545 -5.55 -5.80 -3.12
N MET A 546 -6.82 -5.78 -2.71
CA MET A 546 -7.71 -4.61 -2.86
C MET A 546 -7.23 -3.41 -2.04
N ILE A 547 -6.83 -3.63 -0.78
CA ILE A 547 -6.31 -2.57 0.09
C ILE A 547 -4.99 -2.01 -0.47
N ARG A 548 -4.09 -2.84 -0.99
CA ARG A 548 -2.82 -2.41 -1.60
C ARG A 548 -2.99 -1.69 -2.94
N LEU A 549 -3.96 -2.08 -3.76
CA LEU A 549 -4.26 -1.40 -5.03
C LEU A 549 -5.02 -0.08 -4.85
N LYS A 550 -5.75 0.10 -3.73
CA LYS A 550 -6.56 1.31 -3.48
C LYS A 550 -5.82 2.46 -2.79
N GLN A 551 -4.69 2.23 -2.13
CA GLN A 551 -3.97 3.26 -1.36
C GLN A 551 -2.49 2.88 -1.05
N HIS A 552 -1.72 3.85 -0.53
CA HIS A 552 -0.30 3.72 -0.14
C HIS A 552 0.03 4.23 1.28
N VAL A 553 -0.99 4.61 2.06
CA VAL A 553 -0.89 5.29 3.37
C VAL A 553 -0.80 4.33 4.55
N PHE A 554 -1.24 3.09 4.36
CA PHE A 554 -1.29 2.06 5.40
C PHE A 554 -0.70 0.74 4.85
N PRO A 555 0.28 0.15 5.54
CA PRO A 555 0.80 -1.17 5.21
C PRO A 555 -0.25 -2.27 5.38
N VAL A 556 -0.02 -3.39 4.70
CA VAL A 556 -0.93 -4.54 4.64
C VAL A 556 -0.16 -5.83 4.91
N ILE A 557 -0.76 -6.78 5.65
CA ILE A 557 -0.22 -8.14 5.82
C ILE A 557 -1.29 -9.20 5.52
N LEU A 558 -0.87 -10.34 4.97
CA LEU A 558 -1.74 -11.52 4.85
C LEU A 558 -1.71 -12.32 6.16
N MET A 559 -2.87 -12.58 6.77
CA MET A 559 -3.00 -13.55 7.85
C MET A 559 -3.21 -14.95 7.29
N SER A 560 -2.70 -15.97 7.96
CA SER A 560 -2.84 -17.36 7.55
C SER A 560 -2.76 -18.30 8.76
N ILE A 561 -3.55 -19.38 8.72
CA ILE A 561 -3.40 -20.54 9.63
C ILE A 561 -2.19 -21.41 9.25
N GLY A 562 -1.63 -21.19 8.05
CA GLY A 562 -0.59 -22.03 7.45
C GLY A 562 -1.08 -23.45 7.26
N LYS A 563 -0.22 -24.42 7.59
CA LYS A 563 -0.64 -25.81 7.79
C LYS A 563 -0.99 -26.00 9.26
N SER A 564 -2.17 -26.56 9.51
CA SER A 564 -2.69 -26.80 10.85
C SER A 564 -3.22 -28.23 10.99
N GLN A 565 -3.28 -28.73 12.22
CA GLN A 565 -4.02 -29.91 12.65
C GLN A 565 -5.26 -29.52 13.48
N ILE A 566 -5.46 -28.23 13.75
CA ILE A 566 -6.56 -27.65 14.53
C ILE A 566 -7.75 -27.28 13.63
N TRP A 567 -7.49 -26.86 12.40
CA TRP A 567 -8.48 -26.39 11.44
C TRP A 567 -8.27 -26.98 10.04
N ASP A 568 -9.37 -27.13 9.28
CA ASP A 568 -9.33 -27.41 7.84
C ASP A 568 -8.45 -26.38 7.11
N GLU A 569 -7.62 -26.84 6.17
CA GLU A 569 -6.83 -25.96 5.31
C GLU A 569 -7.74 -25.09 4.41
N TYR A 570 -7.34 -23.85 4.10
CA TYR A 570 -8.06 -23.00 3.14
C TYR A 570 -7.91 -23.50 1.70
N MET A 571 -8.99 -23.40 0.91
CA MET A 571 -8.99 -23.76 -0.52
C MET A 571 -8.10 -22.83 -1.38
N ASP A 572 -7.88 -21.59 -0.93
CA ASP A 572 -7.00 -20.64 -1.62
C ASP A 572 -5.52 -20.93 -1.31
N LEU A 573 -4.82 -21.48 -2.29
CA LEU A 573 -3.42 -21.89 -2.19
C LEU A 573 -2.47 -20.74 -1.80
N ARG A 574 -2.89 -19.47 -1.94
CA ARG A 574 -2.10 -18.30 -1.48
C ARG A 574 -2.02 -18.23 0.06
N ALA A 575 -3.03 -18.75 0.76
CA ALA A 575 -3.14 -18.72 2.22
C ALA A 575 -2.95 -20.11 2.88
N GLN A 576 -2.91 -21.21 2.12
CA GLN A 576 -2.83 -22.59 2.61
C GLN A 576 -1.47 -22.99 3.27
N SER A 577 -0.41 -22.19 3.12
CA SER A 577 0.88 -22.47 3.77
C SER A 577 1.75 -21.24 3.89
N PHE A 578 2.63 -21.21 4.90
CA PHE A 578 3.59 -20.12 5.12
C PHE A 578 4.41 -19.77 3.86
N GLN A 579 4.95 -20.76 3.15
CA GLN A 579 5.72 -20.53 1.91
C GLN A 579 4.88 -19.84 0.83
N GLN A 580 3.59 -20.15 0.72
CA GLN A 580 2.70 -19.48 -0.24
C GLN A 580 2.22 -18.11 0.25
N ALA A 581 2.09 -17.92 1.57
CA ALA A 581 1.78 -16.62 2.16
C ALA A 581 2.90 -15.60 1.91
N ILE A 582 4.18 -15.97 2.06
CA ILE A 582 5.30 -15.07 1.75
C ILE A 582 5.49 -14.87 0.24
N ASN A 583 5.15 -15.86 -0.59
CA ASN A 583 5.07 -15.70 -2.05
C ASN A 583 3.94 -14.73 -2.44
N PHE A 584 2.78 -14.81 -1.78
CA PHE A 584 1.69 -13.86 -1.95
C PHE A 584 2.13 -12.45 -1.55
N ALA A 585 2.76 -12.28 -0.39
CA ALA A 585 3.19 -10.97 0.09
C ALA A 585 4.17 -10.30 -0.88
N GLN A 586 5.18 -11.04 -1.36
CA GLN A 586 6.11 -10.57 -2.39
C GLN A 586 5.38 -10.25 -3.71
N SER A 587 4.44 -11.11 -4.13
CA SER A 587 3.70 -10.92 -5.38
C SER A 587 2.70 -9.76 -5.34
N ALA A 588 2.06 -9.50 -4.20
CA ALA A 588 1.05 -8.48 -4.05
C ALA A 588 1.66 -7.09 -3.79
N GLU A 589 2.95 -7.03 -3.45
CA GLU A 589 3.66 -5.84 -2.95
C GLU A 589 3.03 -5.33 -1.65
N ILE A 590 2.99 -6.19 -0.63
CA ILE A 590 2.52 -5.83 0.72
C ILE A 590 3.61 -6.09 1.76
N LEU A 591 3.48 -5.44 2.93
CA LEU A 591 4.50 -5.41 3.98
C LEU A 591 4.93 -6.82 4.45
N GLY A 592 4.03 -7.80 4.50
CA GLY A 592 4.39 -9.16 4.89
C GLY A 592 3.22 -10.04 5.32
N THR A 593 3.40 -10.83 6.38
CA THR A 593 2.45 -11.89 6.79
C THR A 593 2.30 -12.04 8.31
N ALA A 594 1.20 -12.67 8.75
CA ALA A 594 0.98 -13.15 10.11
C ALA A 594 0.56 -14.64 10.09
N LEU A 595 1.35 -15.53 10.69
CA LEU A 595 1.11 -16.98 10.65
C LEU A 595 0.79 -17.57 12.03
N HIS A 596 0.01 -18.66 12.05
CA HIS A 596 -0.27 -19.39 13.29
C HIS A 596 1.00 -20.09 13.82
N VAL A 597 1.29 -19.91 15.11
CA VAL A 597 2.53 -20.36 15.79
C VAL A 597 2.80 -21.87 15.65
N GLU A 598 1.77 -22.69 15.54
CA GLU A 598 1.81 -24.14 15.25
C GLU A 598 2.77 -24.50 14.09
N ASN A 599 2.85 -23.65 13.05
CA ASN A 599 3.74 -23.86 11.89
C ASN A 599 5.23 -23.88 12.26
N PHE A 600 5.60 -23.38 13.45
CA PHE A 600 6.98 -23.10 13.86
C PHE A 600 7.44 -23.84 15.12
N GLN A 601 6.55 -24.36 15.97
CA GLN A 601 6.87 -24.94 17.30
C GLN A 601 8.03 -25.97 17.35
N ASN A 602 8.29 -26.68 16.24
CA ASN A 602 9.40 -27.65 16.12
C ASN A 602 10.43 -27.26 15.03
N LYS A 603 10.30 -26.06 14.46
CA LYS A 603 10.99 -25.58 13.25
C LYS A 603 11.18 -24.05 13.26
N HIS A 604 11.50 -23.46 14.41
CA HIS A 604 11.56 -22.00 14.60
C HIS A 604 12.40 -21.26 13.54
N GLN A 605 13.51 -21.86 13.06
CA GLN A 605 14.37 -21.32 12.00
C GLN A 605 13.68 -21.14 10.62
N LEU A 606 12.44 -21.60 10.42
CA LEU A 606 11.67 -21.29 9.21
C LEU A 606 11.29 -19.81 9.10
N VAL A 607 11.22 -19.04 10.21
CA VAL A 607 10.87 -17.60 10.15
C VAL A 607 11.82 -16.81 9.25
N ASN A 608 13.07 -17.27 9.14
CA ASN A 608 14.10 -16.70 8.26
C ASN A 608 13.66 -16.60 6.80
N LEU A 609 12.75 -17.47 6.31
CA LEU A 609 12.21 -17.37 4.94
C LEU A 609 11.41 -16.07 4.70
N ALA A 610 10.84 -15.46 5.73
CA ALA A 610 10.22 -14.13 5.62
C ALA A 610 11.26 -13.00 5.75
N LEU A 611 12.23 -13.17 6.65
CA LEU A 611 13.26 -12.17 6.96
C LEU A 611 14.27 -12.00 5.80
N ASP A 612 14.67 -13.11 5.14
CA ASP A 612 15.45 -13.13 3.89
C ASP A 612 14.80 -12.28 2.78
N LEU A 613 13.46 -12.29 2.72
CA LEU A 613 12.66 -11.52 1.76
C LEU A 613 12.36 -10.08 2.24
N LYS A 614 12.85 -9.70 3.43
CA LYS A 614 12.58 -8.42 4.11
C LYS A 614 11.10 -8.12 4.29
N GLN A 615 10.33 -9.15 4.64
CA GLN A 615 8.91 -9.02 4.96
C GLN A 615 8.72 -8.86 6.47
N ALA A 616 7.78 -8.02 6.89
CA ALA A 616 7.32 -8.05 8.27
C ALA A 616 6.66 -9.41 8.55
N PHE A 617 7.12 -10.06 9.62
CA PHE A 617 6.66 -11.39 9.98
C PHE A 617 6.10 -11.39 11.40
N PHE A 618 4.79 -11.58 11.51
CA PHE A 618 4.09 -11.68 12.79
C PHE A 618 3.74 -13.15 13.08
N LEU A 619 3.76 -13.52 14.36
CA LEU A 619 3.19 -14.79 14.83
C LEU A 619 1.93 -14.52 15.65
N TRP A 620 0.93 -15.38 15.50
CA TRP A 620 -0.29 -15.33 16.29
C TRP A 620 -0.68 -16.73 16.77
N GLY A 621 -1.43 -16.81 17.87
CA GLY A 621 -1.99 -18.07 18.35
C GLY A 621 -2.10 -18.14 19.87
N ASN A 622 -3.01 -18.99 20.34
CA ASN A 622 -3.28 -19.15 21.77
C ASN A 622 -2.10 -19.81 22.52
N ASP A 623 -1.19 -20.49 21.82
CA ASP A 623 -0.02 -21.16 22.41
C ASP A 623 1.09 -20.15 22.79
N LEU A 624 0.99 -18.88 22.36
CA LEU A 624 1.88 -17.78 22.77
C LEU A 624 1.56 -17.26 24.19
N GLN A 625 1.23 -18.16 25.12
CA GLN A 625 0.95 -17.89 26.53
C GLN A 625 2.07 -18.44 27.45
N ASP A 626 3.32 -18.44 26.96
CA ASP A 626 4.52 -18.84 27.70
C ASP A 626 5.63 -17.80 27.47
N GLU A 627 6.25 -17.32 28.56
CA GLU A 627 7.30 -16.31 28.50
C GLU A 627 8.55 -16.83 27.79
N HIS A 628 8.89 -18.11 27.95
CA HIS A 628 10.07 -18.68 27.30
C HIS A 628 9.91 -18.79 25.78
N LEU A 629 8.74 -19.22 25.29
CA LEU A 629 8.40 -19.24 23.87
C LEU A 629 8.35 -17.83 23.26
N LEU A 630 7.80 -16.84 23.98
CA LEU A 630 7.82 -15.44 23.55
C LEU A 630 9.27 -14.93 23.38
N GLU A 631 10.15 -15.17 24.35
CA GLU A 631 11.58 -14.81 24.26
C GLU A 631 12.32 -15.57 23.14
N GLN A 632 12.01 -16.85 22.90
CA GLN A 632 12.60 -17.60 21.77
C GLN A 632 12.28 -16.94 20.42
N PHE A 633 11.07 -16.42 20.22
CA PHE A 633 10.72 -15.71 18.99
C PHE A 633 11.24 -14.26 18.94
N ARG A 634 11.33 -13.57 20.08
CA ARG A 634 12.04 -12.26 20.17
C ARG A 634 13.51 -12.40 19.75
N ALA A 635 14.18 -13.48 20.17
CA ALA A 635 15.55 -13.80 19.78
C ALA A 635 15.73 -14.30 18.33
N LEU A 636 14.66 -14.34 17.53
CA LEU A 636 14.65 -14.66 16.10
C LEU A 636 14.17 -13.47 15.25
N ASP A 637 14.21 -12.26 15.81
CA ASP A 637 13.87 -10.99 15.15
C ASP A 637 12.51 -10.98 14.43
N VAL A 638 11.52 -11.75 14.93
CA VAL A 638 10.16 -11.67 14.39
C VAL A 638 9.58 -10.29 14.67
N THR A 639 8.81 -9.75 13.72
CA THR A 639 8.37 -8.35 13.74
C THR A 639 7.34 -8.06 14.83
N GLY A 640 6.55 -9.06 15.25
CA GLY A 640 5.66 -8.93 16.38
C GLY A 640 4.95 -10.22 16.76
N LEU A 641 4.47 -10.27 18.00
CA LEU A 641 3.80 -11.41 18.61
C LEU A 641 2.37 -11.00 18.98
N ILE A 642 1.39 -11.76 18.51
CA ILE A 642 -0.05 -11.48 18.67
C ILE A 642 -0.65 -12.52 19.62
N TYR A 643 -0.87 -12.15 20.89
CA TYR A 643 -1.18 -13.10 21.97
C TYR A 643 -2.20 -12.58 23.00
N ASP A 644 -2.77 -13.51 23.78
CA ASP A 644 -3.70 -13.25 24.89
C ASP A 644 -2.96 -12.97 26.21
N GLN A 645 -3.68 -12.54 27.26
CA GLN A 645 -3.19 -12.52 28.65
C GLN A 645 -1.85 -11.77 28.84
N MET A 646 -1.67 -10.69 28.07
CA MET A 646 -0.50 -9.80 28.13
C MET A 646 -0.34 -9.12 29.51
N ASP A 647 -1.39 -9.08 30.33
CA ASP A 647 -1.33 -8.68 31.74
C ASP A 647 -0.51 -9.66 32.61
N ARG A 648 -0.26 -10.89 32.14
CA ARG A 648 0.48 -11.95 32.84
C ARG A 648 1.84 -12.25 32.20
N PHE A 649 1.85 -12.53 30.89
CA PHE A 649 3.03 -12.98 30.15
C PHE A 649 3.68 -11.86 29.31
N GLY A 650 3.07 -10.68 29.33
CA GLY A 650 3.48 -9.55 28.51
C GLY A 650 4.56 -8.67 29.13
N PRO A 651 4.91 -7.57 28.45
CA PRO A 651 6.12 -6.81 28.72
C PRO A 651 6.08 -5.93 29.99
N SER A 652 5.05 -6.07 30.83
CA SER A 652 4.78 -5.21 31.99
C SER A 652 5.92 -5.17 33.02
N ALA A 653 6.67 -6.28 33.16
CA ALA A 653 7.78 -6.40 34.10
C ALA A 653 9.05 -5.66 33.68
N TRP A 654 9.35 -5.58 32.38
CA TRP A 654 10.60 -5.03 31.84
C TRP A 654 10.45 -3.69 31.10
N LYS A 655 9.25 -3.38 30.59
CA LYS A 655 9.02 -2.25 29.66
C LYS A 655 8.48 -1.01 30.34
N ARG A 656 9.33 0.02 30.43
CA ARG A 656 9.03 1.26 31.17
C ARG A 656 7.89 2.08 30.52
N SER A 657 7.82 2.12 29.20
CA SER A 657 6.88 2.96 28.43
C SER A 657 6.42 2.32 27.12
N GLU A 658 5.27 2.78 26.62
CA GLU A 658 4.76 2.54 25.26
C GLU A 658 5.84 2.86 24.21
N PHE A 659 6.07 1.98 23.23
CA PHE A 659 7.11 2.21 22.20
C PHE A 659 6.82 3.44 21.33
N PHE A 660 5.59 3.55 20.80
CA PHE A 660 5.21 4.60 19.86
C PHE A 660 4.99 5.99 20.49
N ARG A 661 5.22 6.14 21.80
CA ARG A 661 5.11 7.43 22.51
C ARG A 661 6.25 8.41 22.19
N ALA A 662 7.31 7.95 21.51
CA ALA A 662 8.39 8.83 21.05
C ALA A 662 7.86 9.93 20.11
N PRO A 663 8.15 11.23 20.36
CA PRO A 663 7.63 12.34 19.54
C PRO A 663 7.93 12.21 18.04
N GLN A 664 9.08 11.64 17.69
CA GLN A 664 9.49 11.40 16.30
C GLN A 664 8.61 10.35 15.60
N LEU A 665 8.13 9.34 16.33
CA LEU A 665 7.18 8.35 15.80
C LEU A 665 5.78 8.96 15.65
N MET A 666 5.39 9.86 16.55
CA MET A 666 4.15 10.62 16.44
C MET A 666 4.17 11.59 15.24
N GLU A 667 5.29 12.25 14.95
CA GLU A 667 5.45 13.10 13.77
C GLU A 667 5.41 12.29 12.46
N LEU A 668 6.18 11.20 12.42
CA LEU A 668 6.21 10.22 11.34
C LEU A 668 4.81 9.71 10.99
N PHE A 669 4.09 9.11 11.95
CA PHE A 669 2.77 8.56 11.68
C PHE A 669 1.72 9.67 11.48
N GLY A 670 1.90 10.83 12.10
CA GLY A 670 1.11 12.04 11.83
C GLY A 670 1.11 12.46 10.36
N ALA A 671 2.19 12.19 9.62
CA ALA A 671 2.27 12.44 8.18
C ALA A 671 1.38 11.50 7.32
N GLN A 672 0.84 10.40 7.86
CA GLN A 672 -0.20 9.60 7.19
C GLN A 672 -1.41 10.46 6.81
N CYS A 673 -1.92 11.28 7.74
CA CYS A 673 -3.09 12.12 7.53
C CYS A 673 -2.87 13.14 6.40
N VAL A 674 -1.63 13.59 6.22
CA VAL A 674 -1.25 14.47 5.10
C VAL A 674 -1.13 13.69 3.79
N THR A 675 -0.60 12.47 3.86
CA THR A 675 -0.43 11.59 2.69
C THR A 675 -1.77 11.10 2.13
N SER A 676 -2.77 10.88 3.00
CA SER A 676 -4.14 10.53 2.62
C SER A 676 -5.02 11.70 2.19
N GLY A 677 -4.55 12.95 2.29
CA GLY A 677 -5.34 14.13 1.99
C GLY A 677 -6.35 14.58 3.08
N ASN A 678 -6.48 13.83 4.18
CA ASN A 678 -7.35 14.16 5.33
C ASN A 678 -6.87 15.41 6.11
N SER A 679 -5.61 15.83 5.90
CA SER A 679 -5.13 17.12 6.40
C SER A 679 -4.05 17.76 5.52
N THR A 680 -3.87 19.07 5.63
CA THR A 680 -2.78 19.81 4.97
C THR A 680 -1.51 19.87 5.83
N THR A 681 -1.63 19.65 7.13
CA THR A 681 -0.55 19.70 8.13
C THR A 681 -0.60 18.46 9.04
N ILE A 682 0.47 18.20 9.80
CA ILE A 682 0.50 17.06 10.73
C ILE A 682 -0.36 17.38 11.95
N PRO A 683 -1.44 16.63 12.25
CA PRO A 683 -2.34 16.95 13.36
C PRO A 683 -1.64 16.94 14.72
N GLY A 684 -2.00 17.87 15.61
CA GLY A 684 -1.44 17.98 16.97
C GLY A 684 -0.01 18.55 17.05
N ILE A 685 0.76 18.54 15.95
CA ILE A 685 2.09 19.12 15.90
C ILE A 685 2.00 20.57 15.46
N LYS A 686 2.38 21.49 16.36
CA LYS A 686 2.63 22.88 15.97
C LYS A 686 3.74 22.87 14.91
N PRO A 687 3.56 23.51 13.74
CA PRO A 687 4.60 23.57 12.72
C PRO A 687 5.87 24.11 13.38
N ALA A 688 6.98 23.39 13.22
CA ALA A 688 8.22 23.72 13.90
C ALA A 688 8.59 25.18 13.60
N LYS A 689 8.64 26.03 14.65
CA LYS A 689 9.29 27.35 14.55
C LYS A 689 10.65 27.09 13.89
N PRO A 690 10.95 27.70 12.72
CA PRO A 690 11.97 27.20 11.80
C PRO A 690 13.27 26.95 12.56
N THR A 691 13.56 25.67 12.77
CA THR A 691 14.64 25.25 13.65
C THR A 691 15.94 25.60 12.96
N ILE A 692 16.54 26.70 13.41
CA ILE A 692 17.95 26.98 13.20
C ILE A 692 18.67 25.81 13.86
N TRP A 693 18.99 24.80 13.06
CA TRP A 693 19.69 23.61 13.52
C TRP A 693 21.01 24.03 14.20
N PRO A 694 21.46 23.26 15.20
CA PRO A 694 22.61 23.66 16.01
C PRO A 694 23.80 23.97 15.12
N LYS A 695 24.46 25.10 15.37
CA LYS A 695 25.72 25.43 14.72
C LYS A 695 26.69 24.30 14.98
N LEU A 696 27.16 23.65 13.91
CA LEU A 696 28.40 22.88 13.94
C LEU A 696 29.49 23.77 14.57
N ARG A 697 30.23 23.20 15.51
CA ARG A 697 31.51 23.70 16.01
C ARG A 697 32.62 22.85 15.41
#